data_AF-A0AAD6G545-F1
#
_entry.id   AF-A0AAD6G545-F1
#
_cell.length_a   1.000
_cell.length_b   1.000
_cell.length_c   1.000
_cell.angle_alpha   90.00
_cell.angle_beta   90.00
_cell.angle_gamma   90.00
#
_symmetry.space_group_name_H-M   'P 1'
#
loop_
_entity.id
_entity.type
_entity.pdbx_description
1 polymer ?
#
loop_
_entity_poly.entity_id
_entity_poly.type
_entity_poly.pdbx_seq_one_letter_code
_entity_poly.pdbx_strand_id
1 'polypeptide(L)'
;MPTQKPTFQSLPLRPDGPRGNAWGLFGEHDEMGMLNLLTPENTAAAAKEIVEGVRVSTDWALNSMAVPCFGRSAFEHTVKNKAPRPVNDDILTFNTQSSSQWDGFRHYGSKDGSYYNGCSLEDIQTSTRNGIHVWVENGGIVGRGVLLDYASWAEAHDHPVNCFQTQSIPVSVLQEVAASQKTTFRPGDILFIRTGWTRAYEQLSAAECQQLADHKAPPVIGVESSEEMLQWIWENSFAAVAGDMPSFEAYPPQSTDFFLHEWLLAGWGLPIGELFDLERLSRECRQRGRYSFFFSSVPLKVPGGVASPPNGVLIGNGIECQLMPLTDAIDVAPEKLAVPGTRRCPVRPAWTLARRAYTPRLKSAEYRQLRSQSQSQSQSQSQSQSQSPFRAMRSSSIAESDWYTSPSAPSSAPSTGARYSESEIPLERDDWWYKGTDNLLLNRSGEHHFVGASSTTHLAKRLNPGSTNLAWDVRPLYDDPTSLRRPIARTLPQLPSFEFAKRLFWVQYAYIGTIFSLIHPRQFEERLDFVYHQPQDFSHRETCLTYCQALLVIAFGLMYSVNQWSGDEGPPGFKYFKHALRFLPDIHEEGSIFFVEVLCYVAYYMQNLNRRDAAFIYIGLALRMAISLGLHQEVLDPGISETDRNRRRRAWWSVYSLDRVLSVKSGNPITIQDEDIGITWPAALDGSTSDPWPSIVLTYYTQLSRILGRIGEEIYRKKPRSGSNLIMSVQSITNDLASWLRSIPDGLRIDFTTLDTHVNRETVSINLHFYSCVNMTARPLVFYIIQRRLDTAALKTSAGDWKAGLAPNTVAVIDSCITAARATTMIMDAAAKHNLIATYGYLDGDYIFSAALLLVMVNAAFPHNEANMRSMETALNLLRSMADRGNSYLASRHSLLLELRAAIDPKPVPNDVEQLSPGLVAPDTPKSDQPVSPGIEATMPNPPPILVDEWPQAPEFPSLEDISFQIDIDDDPALWEGALNQIDIDMDTDWIENTLRR
;
A
#
# COMPACT_ATOMS: atom_id res chain seq x y z
N MET A 1 22.66 -31.36 0.34
CA MET A 1 21.94 -32.47 -0.33
C MET A 1 22.87 -33.65 -0.54
N PRO A 2 22.44 -34.89 -0.30
CA PRO A 2 23.11 -36.07 -0.83
C PRO A 2 23.11 -36.02 -2.37
N THR A 3 24.19 -36.48 -3.01
CA THR A 3 24.39 -36.31 -4.47
C THR A 3 23.53 -37.20 -5.36
N GLN A 4 22.75 -38.14 -4.80
CA GLN A 4 21.82 -38.98 -5.53
C GLN A 4 20.71 -39.48 -4.60
N LYS A 5 19.45 -39.45 -5.05
CA LYS A 5 18.31 -40.06 -4.35
C LYS A 5 18.42 -41.59 -4.44
N PRO A 6 18.17 -42.36 -3.35
CA PRO A 6 18.10 -43.82 -3.42
C PRO A 6 17.00 -44.32 -4.36
N THR A 7 17.16 -45.53 -4.90
CA THR A 7 16.11 -46.23 -5.67
C THR A 7 15.05 -46.81 -4.74
N PHE A 8 13.84 -47.05 -5.24
CA PHE A 8 12.72 -47.58 -4.47
C PHE A 8 13.06 -48.91 -3.76
N GLN A 9 13.79 -49.79 -4.45
CA GLN A 9 14.22 -51.10 -3.92
C GLN A 9 15.31 -51.02 -2.85
N SER A 10 15.83 -49.81 -2.54
CA SER A 10 16.77 -49.57 -1.44
C SER A 10 16.12 -48.99 -0.19
N LEU A 11 14.79 -48.85 -0.17
CA LEU A 11 14.01 -48.47 1.00
C LEU A 11 13.58 -49.74 1.79
N PRO A 12 13.47 -49.71 3.13
CA PRO A 12 13.65 -48.55 4.01
C PRO A 12 15.11 -48.15 4.20
N LEU A 13 15.37 -46.84 4.33
CA LEU A 13 16.71 -46.32 4.68
C LEU A 13 17.05 -46.55 6.16
N ARG A 14 16.04 -46.49 7.03
CA ARG A 14 16.17 -46.76 8.47
C ARG A 14 15.49 -48.06 8.87
N PRO A 15 16.23 -49.08 9.36
CA PRO A 15 15.65 -50.35 9.81
C PRO A 15 14.73 -50.26 11.03
N ASP A 16 14.75 -49.14 11.74
CA ASP A 16 13.93 -48.86 12.93
C ASP A 16 12.64 -48.08 12.64
N GLY A 17 12.39 -47.73 11.37
CA GLY A 17 11.14 -47.11 10.90
C GLY A 17 10.23 -48.04 10.10
N PRO A 18 9.07 -47.54 9.62
CA PRO A 18 8.08 -48.34 8.89
C PRO A 18 8.59 -48.83 7.54
N ARG A 19 7.89 -49.83 6.96
CA ARG A 19 8.23 -50.42 5.65
C ARG A 19 8.43 -49.31 4.60
N GLY A 20 9.59 -49.33 3.94
CA GLY A 20 9.87 -48.44 2.81
C GLY A 20 10.11 -46.97 3.18
N ASN A 21 10.35 -46.64 4.44
CA ASN A 21 10.65 -45.26 4.84
C ASN A 21 11.90 -44.67 4.17
N ALA A 22 11.91 -43.35 3.99
CA ALA A 22 13.06 -42.57 3.53
C ALA A 22 13.63 -41.67 4.65
N TRP A 23 13.50 -42.10 5.91
CA TRP A 23 13.93 -41.32 7.07
C TRP A 23 15.46 -41.13 7.08
N GLY A 24 15.91 -40.00 7.62
CA GLY A 24 17.32 -39.60 7.57
C GLY A 24 17.84 -39.11 6.21
N LEU A 25 17.10 -39.24 5.10
CA LEU A 25 17.55 -38.87 3.74
C LEU A 25 18.04 -37.40 3.63
N PHE A 26 17.32 -36.48 4.27
CA PHE A 26 17.67 -35.06 4.36
C PHE A 26 18.26 -34.67 5.73
N GLY A 27 18.28 -35.60 6.69
CA GLY A 27 18.83 -35.44 8.04
C GLY A 27 17.94 -36.05 9.12
N GLU A 28 18.55 -36.39 10.26
CA GLU A 28 17.89 -36.97 11.45
C GLU A 28 16.86 -36.05 12.13
N HIS A 29 16.87 -34.76 11.78
CA HIS A 29 15.99 -33.72 12.32
C HIS A 29 15.28 -32.95 11.20
N ASP A 30 15.17 -33.54 10.00
CA ASP A 30 14.38 -32.96 8.93
C ASP A 30 12.87 -33.05 9.20
N GLU A 31 12.17 -31.97 8.87
CA GLU A 31 10.71 -31.79 8.96
C GLU A 31 10.11 -31.27 7.63
N MET A 32 10.94 -31.10 6.58
CA MET A 32 10.53 -30.68 5.24
C MET A 32 10.30 -31.85 4.29
N GLY A 33 10.95 -32.99 4.49
CA GLY A 33 10.80 -34.19 3.68
C GLY A 33 11.14 -33.95 2.21
N MET A 34 10.30 -34.43 1.30
CA MET A 34 10.49 -34.28 -0.15
C MET A 34 10.37 -32.83 -0.64
N LEU A 35 9.87 -31.89 0.18
CA LEU A 35 9.96 -30.46 -0.12
C LEU A 35 11.41 -29.95 -0.16
N ASN A 36 12.38 -30.68 0.42
CA ASN A 36 13.81 -30.40 0.22
C ASN A 36 14.26 -30.50 -1.26
N LEU A 37 13.43 -31.08 -2.15
CA LEU A 37 13.68 -31.08 -3.61
C LEU A 37 13.32 -29.74 -4.28
N LEU A 38 12.63 -28.83 -3.58
CA LEU A 38 12.37 -27.45 -4.02
C LEU A 38 13.60 -26.57 -3.75
N THR A 39 14.75 -26.95 -4.33
CA THR A 39 16.00 -26.20 -4.15
C THR A 39 15.92 -24.81 -4.81
N PRO A 40 16.74 -23.84 -4.39
CA PRO A 40 16.78 -22.51 -5.02
C PRO A 40 16.98 -22.58 -6.55
N GLU A 41 17.75 -23.55 -7.04
CA GLU A 41 17.98 -23.80 -8.47
C GLU A 41 16.72 -24.32 -9.16
N ASN A 42 16.01 -25.28 -8.55
CA ASN A 42 14.77 -25.85 -9.09
C ASN A 42 13.63 -24.83 -9.10
N THR A 43 13.46 -24.06 -8.03
CA THR A 43 12.43 -23.01 -7.94
C THR A 43 12.75 -21.82 -8.86
N ALA A 44 14.04 -21.45 -9.03
CA ALA A 44 14.44 -20.46 -10.03
C ALA A 44 14.28 -20.98 -11.48
N ALA A 45 14.47 -22.28 -11.72
CA ALA A 45 14.17 -22.89 -13.02
C ALA A 45 12.66 -22.91 -13.30
N ALA A 46 11.84 -23.19 -12.29
CA ALA A 46 10.37 -23.17 -12.38
C ALA A 46 9.82 -21.78 -12.75
N ALA A 47 10.46 -20.70 -12.33
CA ALA A 47 10.07 -19.34 -12.69
C ALA A 47 10.07 -19.09 -14.23
N LYS A 48 10.78 -19.91 -15.02
CA LYS A 48 10.78 -19.86 -16.49
C LYS A 48 9.49 -20.38 -17.13
N GLU A 49 8.64 -21.04 -16.36
CA GLU A 49 7.30 -21.46 -16.81
C GLU A 49 6.31 -20.25 -16.82
N ILE A 50 6.66 -19.14 -16.17
CA ILE A 50 5.91 -17.87 -16.17
C ILE A 50 6.14 -17.14 -17.51
N VAL A 51 5.31 -17.44 -18.50
CA VAL A 51 5.38 -16.81 -19.84
C VAL A 51 4.34 -15.68 -20.00
N GLU A 52 3.04 -16.00 -19.99
CA GLU A 52 1.97 -14.99 -20.16
C GLU A 52 1.53 -14.30 -18.85
N GLY A 53 2.04 -14.73 -17.69
CA GLY A 53 1.61 -14.19 -16.38
C GLY A 53 0.14 -14.49 -16.01
N VAL A 54 -0.51 -15.39 -16.75
CA VAL A 54 -1.86 -15.89 -16.45
C VAL A 54 -1.85 -16.57 -15.09
N ARG A 55 -2.85 -16.23 -14.26
CA ARG A 55 -2.99 -16.69 -12.87
C ARG A 55 -4.29 -17.46 -12.68
N VAL A 56 -4.19 -18.63 -12.07
CA VAL A 56 -5.30 -19.51 -11.71
C VAL A 56 -5.18 -19.87 -10.23
N SER A 57 -6.26 -19.65 -9.46
CA SER A 57 -6.39 -20.15 -8.10
C SER A 57 -6.66 -21.65 -8.14
N THR A 58 -6.03 -22.43 -7.26
CA THR A 58 -6.39 -23.84 -7.03
C THR A 58 -7.43 -24.04 -5.94
N ASP A 59 -7.71 -23.01 -5.15
CA ASP A 59 -8.50 -23.14 -3.94
C ASP A 59 -9.99 -23.21 -4.29
N TRP A 60 -10.57 -24.39 -4.16
CA TRP A 60 -12.00 -24.63 -4.10
C TRP A 60 -12.55 -23.96 -2.83
N ALA A 61 -13.76 -23.40 -2.90
CA ALA A 61 -14.25 -22.57 -1.79
C ALA A 61 -14.40 -23.39 -0.51
N LEU A 62 -14.06 -22.79 0.64
CA LEU A 62 -14.12 -23.47 1.95
C LEU A 62 -15.52 -23.96 2.32
N ASN A 63 -16.56 -23.40 1.69
CA ASN A 63 -17.96 -23.78 1.85
C ASN A 63 -18.55 -24.65 0.71
N SER A 64 -17.74 -25.09 -0.27
CA SER A 64 -18.26 -25.90 -1.39
C SER A 64 -18.76 -27.28 -0.93
N MET A 65 -18.01 -27.96 -0.06
CA MET A 65 -18.45 -29.21 0.56
C MET A 65 -19.38 -28.91 1.76
N ALA A 66 -20.63 -28.53 1.46
CA ALA A 66 -21.61 -28.11 2.47
C ALA A 66 -21.92 -29.20 3.52
N VAL A 67 -21.76 -30.47 3.16
CA VAL A 67 -21.77 -31.61 4.09
C VAL A 67 -20.47 -32.40 3.89
N PRO A 68 -19.44 -32.20 4.74
CA PRO A 68 -18.17 -32.88 4.59
C PRO A 68 -18.22 -34.39 4.84
N CYS A 69 -17.44 -35.13 4.07
CA CYS A 69 -17.23 -36.56 4.26
C CYS A 69 -16.46 -36.88 5.55
N PHE A 70 -16.38 -38.17 5.91
CA PHE A 70 -15.63 -38.70 7.07
C PHE A 70 -16.06 -38.13 8.43
N GLY A 71 -17.24 -37.51 8.53
CA GLY A 71 -17.71 -36.85 9.76
C GLY A 71 -16.96 -35.56 10.12
N ARG A 72 -16.22 -34.97 9.16
CA ARG A 72 -15.55 -33.67 9.32
C ARG A 72 -16.61 -32.57 9.54
N SER A 73 -16.32 -31.59 10.38
CA SER A 73 -17.25 -30.47 10.63
C SER A 73 -17.45 -29.61 9.38
N ALA A 74 -18.70 -29.23 9.11
CA ALA A 74 -19.05 -28.26 8.08
C ALA A 74 -18.38 -26.90 8.34
N PHE A 75 -18.17 -26.13 7.27
CA PHE A 75 -17.62 -24.78 7.35
C PHE A 75 -18.67 -23.79 7.88
N GLU A 76 -18.35 -23.11 8.97
CA GLU A 76 -19.15 -22.02 9.54
C GLU A 76 -18.45 -20.68 9.29
N HIS A 77 -19.19 -19.70 8.75
CA HIS A 77 -18.72 -18.32 8.61
C HIS A 77 -19.70 -17.38 9.31
N THR A 78 -19.30 -16.85 10.47
CA THR A 78 -20.09 -15.91 11.27
C THR A 78 -19.58 -14.48 11.08
N VAL A 79 -20.27 -13.69 10.26
CA VAL A 79 -19.99 -12.25 10.09
C VAL A 79 -20.48 -11.47 11.32
N LYS A 80 -19.55 -11.03 12.17
CA LYS A 80 -19.81 -10.19 13.34
C LYS A 80 -19.80 -8.71 12.96
N ASN A 81 -20.95 -8.21 12.52
CA ASN A 81 -21.18 -6.77 12.41
C ASN A 81 -21.04 -6.08 13.78
N LYS A 82 -20.43 -4.89 13.80
CA LYS A 82 -20.05 -4.15 15.02
C LYS A 82 -20.90 -2.89 15.29
N ALA A 83 -22.12 -2.80 14.77
CA ALA A 83 -22.99 -1.61 14.79
C ALA A 83 -22.98 -0.81 16.12
N PRO A 84 -23.02 0.55 16.11
CA PRO A 84 -23.37 1.44 14.98
C PRO A 84 -22.31 1.46 13.88
N ARG A 85 -21.02 1.61 14.23
CA ARG A 85 -20.08 0.50 13.96
C ARG A 85 -20.08 -0.19 12.59
N PRO A 86 -20.01 0.47 11.42
CA PRO A 86 -19.89 -0.18 10.12
C PRO A 86 -18.52 -0.84 9.95
N VAL A 87 -18.30 -1.91 10.70
CA VAL A 87 -17.21 -2.88 10.64
C VAL A 87 -17.86 -4.24 10.72
N ASN A 88 -17.35 -5.16 9.93
CA ASN A 88 -17.64 -6.58 10.05
C ASN A 88 -16.29 -7.22 10.38
N ASP A 89 -16.19 -7.85 11.54
CA ASP A 89 -15.23 -8.93 11.74
C ASP A 89 -15.92 -10.21 11.22
N ASP A 90 -15.17 -11.26 10.95
CA ASP A 90 -15.69 -12.62 10.76
C ASP A 90 -15.06 -13.61 11.74
N ILE A 91 -15.71 -14.76 11.89
CA ILE A 91 -15.13 -15.96 12.48
C ILE A 91 -15.38 -17.10 11.51
N LEU A 92 -14.31 -17.79 11.14
CA LEU A 92 -14.33 -19.00 10.33
C LEU A 92 -14.07 -20.21 11.24
N THR A 93 -15.09 -21.03 11.46
CA THR A 93 -14.93 -22.35 12.11
C THR A 93 -14.89 -23.40 11.02
N PHE A 94 -13.79 -24.12 10.87
CA PHE A 94 -13.69 -25.17 9.86
C PHE A 94 -12.70 -26.26 10.27
N ASN A 95 -12.97 -27.48 9.82
CA ASN A 95 -11.95 -28.53 9.79
C ASN A 95 -11.04 -28.28 8.57
N THR A 96 -9.72 -28.33 8.77
CA THR A 96 -8.72 -28.03 7.72
C THR A 96 -8.72 -29.01 6.54
N GLN A 97 -9.47 -30.10 6.65
CA GLN A 97 -9.64 -31.12 5.61
C GLN A 97 -11.04 -31.10 4.94
N SER A 98 -11.86 -30.06 5.15
CA SER A 98 -13.22 -29.96 4.57
C SER A 98 -13.31 -29.29 3.17
N SER A 99 -12.20 -28.82 2.59
CA SER A 99 -12.12 -28.30 1.21
C SER A 99 -10.69 -28.48 0.67
N SER A 100 -10.20 -27.69 -0.30
CA SER A 100 -8.81 -27.79 -0.77
C SER A 100 -7.82 -27.75 0.39
N GLN A 101 -6.87 -28.70 0.45
CA GLN A 101 -5.96 -28.88 1.59
C GLN A 101 -4.59 -29.40 1.16
N TRP A 102 -3.53 -29.03 1.89
CA TRP A 102 -2.31 -29.84 2.01
C TRP A 102 -2.30 -30.54 3.36
N ASP A 103 -2.14 -31.87 3.35
CA ASP A 103 -1.92 -32.66 4.55
C ASP A 103 -0.44 -32.71 4.94
N GLY A 104 -0.17 -32.32 6.18
CA GLY A 104 1.17 -32.35 6.80
C GLY A 104 1.54 -33.74 7.32
N PHE A 105 2.81 -33.93 7.67
CA PHE A 105 3.31 -35.22 8.17
C PHE A 105 2.86 -35.56 9.61
N ARG A 106 1.84 -34.83 10.11
CA ARG A 106 1.06 -35.15 11.32
C ARG A 106 -0.31 -35.77 11.00
N HIS A 107 -0.76 -35.74 9.74
CA HIS A 107 -2.13 -36.11 9.38
C HIS A 107 -2.35 -37.62 9.41
N TYR A 108 -1.45 -38.38 8.78
CA TYR A 108 -1.50 -39.83 8.75
C TYR A 108 -0.17 -40.41 9.23
N GLY A 109 -0.25 -41.39 10.12
CA GLY A 109 0.87 -42.19 10.61
C GLY A 109 0.84 -43.60 10.02
N SER A 110 1.97 -44.30 10.01
CA SER A 110 2.04 -45.70 9.58
C SER A 110 1.37 -46.65 10.59
N LYS A 111 1.10 -47.89 10.18
CA LYS A 111 0.52 -48.98 11.01
C LYS A 111 1.15 -49.21 12.39
N ASP A 112 2.40 -48.79 12.60
CA ASP A 112 3.12 -48.88 13.88
C ASP A 112 2.84 -47.70 14.84
N GLY A 113 2.08 -46.69 14.40
CA GLY A 113 1.77 -45.48 15.17
C GLY A 113 2.82 -44.38 15.07
N SER A 114 3.80 -44.52 14.17
CA SER A 114 4.82 -43.50 13.92
C SER A 114 4.46 -42.56 12.76
N TYR A 115 5.09 -41.38 12.78
CA TYR A 115 4.99 -40.31 11.80
C TYR A 115 6.40 -39.95 11.29
N TYR A 116 6.48 -39.07 10.28
CA TYR A 116 7.72 -38.82 9.55
C TYR A 116 8.97 -38.60 10.41
N ASN A 117 10.07 -39.24 10.00
CA ASN A 117 11.39 -39.16 10.60
C ASN A 117 11.44 -39.63 12.08
N GLY A 118 10.64 -40.62 12.45
CA GLY A 118 10.57 -41.15 13.82
C GLY A 118 9.90 -40.17 14.79
N CYS A 119 8.77 -39.59 14.38
CA CYS A 119 7.93 -38.75 15.24
C CYS A 119 6.80 -39.61 15.83
N SER A 120 6.58 -39.52 17.14
CA SER A 120 5.57 -40.32 17.85
C SER A 120 4.24 -39.57 17.99
N LEU A 121 3.15 -40.29 18.30
CA LEU A 121 1.89 -39.66 18.65
C LEU A 121 2.01 -38.72 19.88
N GLU A 122 2.92 -39.00 20.81
CA GLU A 122 3.21 -38.13 21.95
C GLU A 122 3.90 -36.83 21.50
N ASP A 123 4.87 -36.89 20.57
CA ASP A 123 5.46 -35.70 19.94
C ASP A 123 4.41 -34.86 19.21
N ILE A 124 3.46 -35.50 18.51
CA ILE A 124 2.37 -34.81 17.81
C ILE A 124 1.46 -34.04 18.79
N GLN A 125 1.23 -34.58 19.99
CA GLN A 125 0.39 -33.98 21.02
C GLN A 125 1.11 -32.94 21.91
N THR A 126 2.43 -33.07 22.10
CA THR A 126 3.21 -32.26 23.07
C THR A 126 4.13 -31.22 22.44
N SER A 127 4.45 -31.35 21.14
CA SER A 127 5.36 -30.46 20.41
C SER A 127 4.71 -29.89 19.15
N THR A 128 5.43 -29.02 18.43
CA THR A 128 5.05 -28.54 17.10
C THR A 128 5.65 -29.35 15.94
N ARG A 129 6.47 -30.38 16.23
CA ARG A 129 7.24 -31.18 15.25
C ARG A 129 6.38 -31.73 14.12
N ASN A 130 6.90 -31.74 12.90
CA ASN A 130 6.24 -32.11 11.63
C ASN A 130 5.04 -31.22 11.26
N GLY A 131 4.84 -30.09 11.93
CA GLY A 131 3.70 -29.18 11.68
C GLY A 131 3.90 -28.28 10.46
N ILE A 132 2.83 -28.03 9.71
CA ILE A 132 2.85 -27.30 8.42
C ILE A 132 3.48 -25.89 8.46
N HIS A 133 3.58 -25.26 9.64
CA HIS A 133 4.33 -24.00 9.82
C HIS A 133 5.80 -24.07 9.35
N VAL A 134 6.49 -25.20 9.47
CA VAL A 134 7.91 -25.32 9.09
C VAL A 134 8.07 -25.11 7.58
N TRP A 135 7.12 -25.62 6.78
CA TRP A 135 7.10 -25.43 5.34
C TRP A 135 6.92 -23.95 4.99
N VAL A 136 5.99 -23.27 5.66
CA VAL A 136 5.74 -21.83 5.49
C VAL A 136 6.96 -20.99 5.89
N GLU A 137 7.68 -21.37 6.94
CA GLU A 137 8.92 -20.70 7.38
C GLU A 137 10.08 -20.88 6.40
N ASN A 138 10.11 -21.98 5.65
CA ASN A 138 11.07 -22.24 4.58
C ASN A 138 10.60 -21.77 3.19
N GLY A 139 9.51 -20.98 3.12
CA GLY A 139 9.04 -20.32 1.89
C GLY A 139 7.77 -20.88 1.27
N GLY A 140 7.17 -21.93 1.85
CA GLY A 140 5.99 -22.62 1.35
C GLY A 140 6.30 -23.70 0.31
N ILE A 141 5.28 -24.11 -0.43
CA ILE A 141 5.38 -25.10 -1.51
C ILE A 141 5.44 -24.33 -2.84
N VAL A 142 6.66 -23.98 -3.26
CA VAL A 142 6.92 -23.10 -4.42
C VAL A 142 7.91 -23.75 -5.39
N GLY A 143 7.47 -24.06 -6.60
CA GLY A 143 8.25 -24.84 -7.57
C GLY A 143 7.56 -25.00 -8.92
N ARG A 144 7.94 -26.03 -9.68
CA ARG A 144 7.27 -26.35 -10.94
C ARG A 144 6.11 -27.30 -10.68
N GLY A 145 4.91 -26.90 -11.06
CA GLY A 145 3.74 -27.78 -11.08
C GLY A 145 3.54 -28.44 -12.44
N VAL A 146 2.99 -29.64 -12.45
CA VAL A 146 2.70 -30.44 -13.64
C VAL A 146 1.32 -31.08 -13.52
N LEU A 147 0.42 -30.82 -14.47
CA LEU A 147 -0.93 -31.40 -14.51
C LEU A 147 -0.99 -32.65 -15.39
N LEU A 148 -1.63 -33.70 -14.90
CA LEU A 148 -2.17 -34.82 -15.67
C LEU A 148 -3.72 -34.72 -15.68
N ASP A 149 -4.28 -34.42 -16.85
CA ASP A 149 -5.69 -34.11 -17.07
C ASP A 149 -6.49 -35.38 -17.41
N TYR A 150 -6.42 -36.38 -16.51
CA TYR A 150 -7.00 -37.72 -16.71
C TYR A 150 -8.48 -37.66 -17.14
N ALA A 151 -9.29 -36.82 -16.49
CA ALA A 151 -10.71 -36.65 -16.83
C ALA A 151 -10.94 -36.37 -18.31
N SER A 152 -10.11 -35.50 -18.91
CA SER A 152 -10.29 -35.08 -20.30
C SER A 152 -9.51 -35.92 -21.30
N TRP A 153 -8.51 -36.67 -20.86
CA TRP A 153 -7.98 -37.81 -21.62
C TRP A 153 -9.04 -38.92 -21.71
N ALA A 154 -9.72 -39.24 -20.61
CA ALA A 154 -10.75 -40.28 -20.55
C ALA A 154 -11.97 -39.92 -21.42
N GLU A 155 -12.46 -38.67 -21.34
CA GLU A 155 -13.47 -38.10 -22.24
C GLU A 155 -13.09 -38.23 -23.73
N ALA A 156 -11.80 -38.16 -24.06
CA ALA A 156 -11.30 -38.23 -25.44
C ALA A 156 -11.06 -39.66 -25.96
N HIS A 157 -11.12 -40.67 -25.09
CA HIS A 157 -10.91 -42.08 -25.43
C HIS A 157 -12.13 -42.96 -25.08
N ASP A 158 -13.31 -42.35 -24.90
CA ASP A 158 -14.57 -43.01 -24.47
C ASP A 158 -14.43 -43.84 -23.16
N HIS A 159 -13.45 -43.52 -22.31
CA HIS A 159 -13.21 -44.22 -21.05
C HIS A 159 -14.16 -43.70 -19.97
N PRO A 160 -14.97 -44.55 -19.30
CA PRO A 160 -15.89 -44.10 -18.27
C PRO A 160 -15.16 -43.58 -17.02
N VAL A 161 -15.73 -42.55 -16.39
CA VAL A 161 -15.19 -41.92 -15.16
C VAL A 161 -16.31 -41.81 -14.13
N ASN A 162 -16.21 -42.58 -13.05
CA ASN A 162 -17.20 -42.61 -11.97
C ASN A 162 -16.59 -42.02 -10.69
N CYS A 163 -16.74 -40.71 -10.49
CA CYS A 163 -16.09 -39.99 -9.39
C CYS A 163 -16.49 -40.49 -7.98
N PHE A 164 -17.70 -41.04 -7.85
CA PHE A 164 -18.29 -41.54 -6.60
C PHE A 164 -18.36 -43.08 -6.54
N GLN A 165 -17.40 -43.74 -7.19
CA GLN A 165 -17.16 -45.17 -7.09
C GLN A 165 -15.66 -45.42 -6.94
N THR A 166 -15.28 -46.55 -6.36
CA THR A 166 -13.88 -46.95 -6.24
C THR A 166 -13.32 -47.31 -7.61
N GLN A 167 -12.69 -46.33 -8.26
CA GLN A 167 -12.06 -46.45 -9.58
C GLN A 167 -10.59 -46.09 -9.44
N SER A 168 -9.69 -47.08 -9.61
CA SER A 168 -8.24 -46.85 -9.58
C SER A 168 -7.71 -46.37 -10.93
N ILE A 169 -6.79 -45.41 -10.88
CA ILE A 169 -6.03 -44.94 -12.04
C ILE A 169 -4.60 -45.52 -11.92
N PRO A 170 -4.24 -46.53 -12.71
CA PRO A 170 -2.92 -47.17 -12.64
C PRO A 170 -1.83 -46.34 -13.32
N VAL A 171 -0.57 -46.68 -13.05
CA VAL A 171 0.62 -45.97 -13.57
C VAL A 171 0.64 -45.91 -15.10
N SER A 172 0.29 -47.01 -15.78
CA SER A 172 0.20 -47.09 -17.24
C SER A 172 -0.69 -45.99 -17.83
N VAL A 173 -1.87 -45.77 -17.25
CA VAL A 173 -2.82 -44.74 -17.68
C VAL A 173 -2.28 -43.33 -17.39
N LEU A 174 -1.62 -43.10 -16.25
CA LEU A 174 -0.97 -41.81 -15.98
C LEU A 174 0.17 -41.52 -16.99
N GLN A 175 0.89 -42.55 -17.44
CA GLN A 175 1.90 -42.43 -18.49
C GLN A 175 1.28 -42.16 -19.88
N GLU A 176 0.15 -42.78 -20.21
CA GLU A 176 -0.60 -42.49 -21.45
C GLU A 176 -1.16 -41.06 -21.46
N VAL A 177 -1.70 -40.58 -20.32
CA VAL A 177 -2.10 -39.17 -20.13
C VAL A 177 -0.90 -38.25 -20.36
N ALA A 178 0.22 -38.49 -19.68
CA ALA A 178 1.44 -37.68 -19.82
C ALA A 178 1.97 -37.67 -21.27
N ALA A 179 1.99 -38.82 -21.95
CA ALA A 179 2.42 -38.94 -23.34
C ALA A 179 1.50 -38.17 -24.30
N SER A 180 0.17 -38.26 -24.12
CA SER A 180 -0.81 -37.52 -24.94
C SER A 180 -0.65 -35.99 -24.83
N GLN A 181 -0.31 -35.51 -23.62
CA GLN A 181 -0.03 -34.10 -23.31
C GLN A 181 1.39 -33.65 -23.68
N LYS A 182 2.30 -34.58 -24.02
CA LYS A 182 3.75 -34.35 -24.17
C LYS A 182 4.41 -33.79 -22.89
N THR A 183 3.87 -34.17 -21.74
CA THR A 183 4.38 -33.81 -20.41
C THR A 183 5.67 -34.57 -20.10
N THR A 184 6.68 -33.88 -19.57
CA THR A 184 7.91 -34.49 -19.05
C THR A 184 8.17 -34.05 -17.61
N PHE A 185 8.43 -35.02 -16.73
CA PHE A 185 8.71 -34.78 -15.32
C PHE A 185 10.18 -34.40 -15.07
N ARG A 186 10.45 -33.71 -13.96
CA ARG A 186 11.76 -33.31 -13.46
C ARG A 186 11.78 -33.49 -11.93
N PRO A 187 12.94 -33.78 -11.31
CA PRO A 187 13.05 -33.82 -9.86
C PRO A 187 12.64 -32.48 -9.22
N GLY A 188 11.84 -32.54 -8.16
CA GLY A 188 11.25 -31.36 -7.53
C GLY A 188 9.94 -30.87 -8.15
N ASP A 189 9.40 -31.56 -9.17
CA ASP A 189 8.06 -31.27 -9.69
C ASP A 189 6.98 -31.53 -8.62
N ILE A 190 5.90 -30.75 -8.70
CA ILE A 190 4.67 -30.92 -7.92
C ILE A 190 3.60 -31.49 -8.86
N LEU A 191 3.20 -32.73 -8.64
CA LEU A 191 2.28 -33.45 -9.53
C LEU A 191 0.83 -33.10 -9.17
N PHE A 192 0.04 -32.70 -10.16
CA PHE A 192 -1.41 -32.51 -10.06
C PHE A 192 -2.14 -33.52 -10.95
N ILE A 193 -3.16 -34.19 -10.42
CA ILE A 193 -4.01 -35.12 -11.18
C ILE A 193 -5.46 -34.65 -11.13
N ARG A 194 -6.06 -34.38 -12.30
CA ARG A 194 -7.49 -34.02 -12.41
C ARG A 194 -8.32 -35.21 -12.83
N THR A 195 -9.15 -35.69 -11.91
CA THR A 195 -10.13 -36.77 -12.12
C THR A 195 -11.51 -36.25 -12.53
N GLY A 196 -11.77 -34.96 -12.35
CA GLY A 196 -13.05 -34.29 -12.57
C GLY A 196 -13.98 -34.36 -11.35
N TRP A 197 -13.47 -34.71 -10.17
CA TRP A 197 -14.28 -34.99 -8.97
C TRP A 197 -15.00 -33.75 -8.43
N THR A 198 -14.31 -32.60 -8.28
CA THR A 198 -14.95 -31.35 -7.83
C THR A 198 -16.07 -30.92 -8.77
N ARG A 199 -15.81 -30.94 -10.09
CA ARG A 199 -16.82 -30.72 -11.15
C ARG A 199 -18.01 -31.68 -11.07
N ALA A 200 -17.80 -32.93 -10.67
CA ALA A 200 -18.89 -33.88 -10.46
C ALA A 200 -19.68 -33.57 -9.17
N TYR A 201 -19.00 -33.20 -8.08
CA TYR A 201 -19.65 -32.89 -6.79
C TYR A 201 -20.54 -31.64 -6.89
N GLU A 202 -20.11 -30.61 -7.63
CA GLU A 202 -20.90 -29.41 -7.91
C GLU A 202 -22.20 -29.66 -8.71
N GLN A 203 -22.37 -30.86 -9.28
CA GLN A 203 -23.59 -31.27 -9.99
C GLN A 203 -24.55 -32.10 -9.14
N LEU A 204 -24.15 -32.52 -7.93
CA LEU A 204 -25.00 -33.29 -7.01
C LEU A 204 -26.07 -32.42 -6.37
N SER A 205 -27.25 -32.98 -6.12
CA SER A 205 -28.24 -32.36 -5.23
C SER A 205 -27.81 -32.48 -3.77
N ALA A 206 -28.33 -31.61 -2.90
CA ALA A 206 -28.04 -31.64 -1.47
C ALA A 206 -28.38 -33.00 -0.80
N ALA A 207 -29.33 -33.77 -1.35
CA ALA A 207 -29.64 -35.11 -0.88
C ALA A 207 -28.55 -36.14 -1.26
N GLU A 208 -27.98 -36.02 -2.46
CA GLU A 208 -26.87 -36.87 -2.91
C GLU A 208 -25.55 -36.49 -2.20
N CYS A 209 -25.33 -35.20 -1.92
CA CYS A 209 -24.22 -34.76 -1.06
C CYS A 209 -24.32 -35.33 0.37
N GLN A 210 -25.52 -35.30 0.97
CA GLN A 210 -25.75 -35.93 2.28
C GLN A 210 -25.53 -37.44 2.22
N GLN A 211 -26.09 -38.12 1.20
CA GLN A 211 -25.90 -39.56 1.02
C GLN A 211 -24.41 -39.92 0.89
N LEU A 212 -23.62 -39.13 0.15
CA LEU A 212 -22.17 -39.33 0.01
C LEU A 212 -21.43 -39.13 1.34
N ALA A 213 -21.84 -38.17 2.16
CA ALA A 213 -21.28 -37.92 3.49
C ALA A 213 -21.69 -38.97 4.55
N ASP A 214 -22.89 -39.56 4.41
CA ASP A 214 -23.39 -40.64 5.27
C ASP A 214 -22.60 -41.96 5.09
N HIS A 215 -21.86 -42.11 3.98
CA HIS A 215 -20.90 -43.19 3.84
C HIS A 215 -19.72 -43.00 4.79
N LYS A 216 -19.64 -43.85 5.83
CA LYS A 216 -18.48 -43.98 6.74
C LYS A 216 -17.13 -44.14 6.00
N ALA A 217 -17.18 -44.71 4.80
CA ALA A 217 -16.08 -44.88 3.87
C ALA A 217 -16.63 -44.57 2.46
N PRO A 218 -16.58 -43.30 1.99
CA PRO A 218 -17.13 -42.92 0.70
C PRO A 218 -16.28 -43.53 -0.42
N PRO A 219 -16.87 -44.24 -1.40
CA PRO A 219 -16.12 -44.79 -2.52
C PRO A 219 -15.77 -43.69 -3.51
N VAL A 220 -14.49 -43.50 -3.84
CA VAL A 220 -14.03 -42.43 -4.74
C VAL A 220 -12.96 -42.88 -5.73
N ILE A 221 -12.90 -42.16 -6.86
CA ILE A 221 -11.81 -42.25 -7.83
C ILE A 221 -10.52 -41.67 -7.28
N GLY A 222 -9.38 -42.21 -7.68
CA GLY A 222 -8.04 -41.72 -7.33
C GLY A 222 -6.93 -42.56 -7.97
N VAL A 223 -5.68 -42.34 -7.59
CA VAL A 223 -4.58 -43.20 -8.07
C VAL A 223 -4.63 -44.59 -7.44
N GLU A 224 -4.06 -45.59 -8.10
CA GLU A 224 -4.03 -46.97 -7.59
C GLU A 224 -3.12 -47.16 -6.37
N SER A 225 -3.61 -47.84 -5.33
CA SER A 225 -2.83 -48.24 -4.15
C SER A 225 -1.97 -49.48 -4.46
N SER A 226 -0.88 -49.30 -5.22
CA SER A 226 0.02 -50.39 -5.65
C SER A 226 1.51 -50.06 -5.51
N GLU A 227 2.35 -51.11 -5.47
CA GLU A 227 3.82 -50.97 -5.40
C GLU A 227 4.39 -50.26 -6.64
N GLU A 228 3.77 -50.45 -7.81
CA GLU A 228 4.12 -49.76 -9.05
C GLU A 228 3.85 -48.25 -8.95
N MET A 229 2.71 -47.84 -8.39
CA MET A 229 2.38 -46.43 -8.16
C MET A 229 3.38 -45.76 -7.20
N LEU A 230 3.69 -46.43 -6.09
CA LEU A 230 4.69 -45.97 -5.13
C LEU A 230 6.07 -45.85 -5.77
N GLN A 231 6.53 -46.87 -6.50
CA GLN A 231 7.80 -46.81 -7.24
C GLN A 231 7.81 -45.67 -8.27
N TRP A 232 6.73 -45.46 -9.01
CA TRP A 232 6.64 -44.42 -10.02
C TRP A 232 6.68 -43.01 -9.40
N ILE A 233 5.95 -42.76 -8.31
CA ILE A 233 6.03 -41.49 -7.56
C ILE A 233 7.45 -41.26 -7.03
N TRP A 234 8.07 -42.30 -6.45
CA TRP A 234 9.40 -42.22 -5.87
C TRP A 234 10.49 -41.91 -6.90
N GLU A 235 10.52 -42.60 -8.05
CA GLU A 235 11.60 -42.43 -9.02
C GLU A 235 11.49 -41.14 -9.85
N ASN A 236 10.28 -40.65 -10.13
CA ASN A 236 10.12 -39.31 -10.73
C ASN A 236 10.55 -38.17 -9.78
N SER A 237 10.76 -38.46 -8.49
CA SER A 237 11.29 -37.52 -7.51
C SER A 237 10.41 -36.28 -7.33
N PHE A 238 9.09 -36.47 -7.22
CA PHE A 238 8.14 -35.39 -6.96
C PHE A 238 8.35 -34.81 -5.55
N ALA A 239 8.22 -33.48 -5.42
CA ALA A 239 8.30 -32.79 -4.13
C ALA A 239 7.00 -32.93 -3.30
N ALA A 240 5.86 -32.97 -4.00
CA ALA A 240 4.52 -33.17 -3.46
C ALA A 240 3.58 -33.70 -4.56
N VAL A 241 2.46 -34.32 -4.18
CA VAL A 241 1.40 -34.78 -5.11
C VAL A 241 0.04 -34.22 -4.69
N ALA A 242 -0.82 -33.89 -5.65
CA ALA A 242 -2.14 -33.31 -5.39
C ALA A 242 -3.20 -33.74 -6.42
N GLY A 243 -4.47 -33.63 -6.03
CA GLY A 243 -5.61 -33.90 -6.91
C GLY A 243 -6.90 -33.19 -6.51
N ASP A 244 -7.95 -33.40 -7.31
CA ASP A 244 -9.29 -32.84 -7.12
C ASP A 244 -10.26 -33.77 -6.36
N MET A 245 -9.82 -35.00 -6.06
CA MET A 245 -10.52 -35.99 -5.24
C MET A 245 -10.31 -35.79 -3.72
N PRO A 246 -11.20 -36.30 -2.84
CA PRO A 246 -11.14 -36.21 -1.36
C PRO A 246 -10.37 -37.38 -0.71
N SER A 247 -9.58 -38.08 -1.52
CA SER A 247 -8.57 -39.05 -1.15
C SER A 247 -7.66 -39.17 -2.37
N PHE A 248 -6.37 -38.88 -2.26
CA PHE A 248 -5.48 -38.88 -3.44
C PHE A 248 -5.41 -40.25 -4.13
N GLU A 249 -5.48 -41.33 -3.34
CA GLU A 249 -5.64 -42.71 -3.83
C GLU A 249 -7.11 -43.14 -3.88
N ALA A 250 -7.44 -44.06 -4.79
CA ALA A 250 -8.79 -44.55 -4.97
C ALA A 250 -9.27 -45.31 -3.73
N TYR A 251 -10.37 -44.85 -3.12
CA TYR A 251 -10.85 -45.35 -1.84
C TYR A 251 -12.11 -46.24 -1.98
N PRO A 252 -12.23 -47.35 -1.22
CA PRO A 252 -11.20 -47.98 -0.40
C PRO A 252 -10.00 -48.49 -1.21
N PRO A 253 -8.79 -48.50 -0.62
CA PRO A 253 -7.55 -48.83 -1.32
C PRO A 253 -7.52 -50.29 -1.79
N GLN A 254 -6.89 -50.52 -2.94
CA GLN A 254 -6.83 -51.84 -3.58
C GLN A 254 -5.88 -52.79 -2.84
N SER A 255 -4.88 -52.25 -2.14
CA SER A 255 -4.04 -52.95 -1.17
C SER A 255 -3.83 -52.08 0.06
N THR A 256 -4.09 -52.63 1.25
CA THR A 256 -3.76 -51.95 2.51
C THR A 256 -2.27 -51.95 2.80
N ASP A 257 -1.44 -52.74 2.11
CA ASP A 257 0.03 -52.73 2.27
C ASP A 257 0.73 -51.66 1.44
N PHE A 258 0.02 -51.08 0.47
CA PHE A 258 0.47 -50.00 -0.40
C PHE A 258 -0.45 -48.78 -0.28
N PHE A 259 -0.94 -48.50 0.93
CA PHE A 259 -1.80 -47.35 1.20
C PHE A 259 -0.96 -46.07 1.16
N LEU A 260 -1.14 -45.24 0.13
CA LEU A 260 -0.29 -44.08 -0.17
C LEU A 260 -0.21 -43.10 1.00
N HIS A 261 -1.30 -42.90 1.76
CA HIS A 261 -1.27 -42.01 2.93
C HIS A 261 -0.19 -42.38 3.95
N GLU A 262 0.03 -43.68 4.21
CA GLU A 262 1.11 -44.13 5.11
C GLU A 262 2.50 -43.91 4.48
N TRP A 263 2.66 -44.31 3.21
CA TRP A 263 3.96 -44.30 2.54
C TRP A 263 4.45 -42.89 2.20
N LEU A 264 3.57 -42.02 1.71
CA LEU A 264 3.92 -40.65 1.31
C LEU A 264 4.16 -39.78 2.55
N LEU A 265 3.17 -39.65 3.44
CA LEU A 265 3.24 -38.73 4.58
C LEU A 265 4.21 -39.24 5.67
N ALA A 266 3.97 -40.43 6.23
CA ALA A 266 4.79 -40.96 7.31
C ALA A 266 6.10 -41.60 6.80
N GLY A 267 6.06 -42.33 5.68
CA GLY A 267 7.25 -42.99 5.12
C GLY A 267 8.27 -42.02 4.54
N TRP A 268 7.87 -41.08 3.68
CA TRP A 268 8.79 -40.24 2.89
C TRP A 268 8.81 -38.75 3.24
N GLY A 269 7.78 -38.25 3.92
CA GLY A 269 7.61 -36.80 4.08
C GLY A 269 7.26 -36.14 2.73
N LEU A 270 6.39 -36.77 1.95
CA LEU A 270 5.87 -36.25 0.69
C LEU A 270 4.44 -35.72 0.93
N PRO A 271 4.18 -34.39 0.81
CA PRO A 271 2.85 -33.83 1.06
C PRO A 271 1.80 -34.31 0.05
N ILE A 272 0.60 -34.58 0.56
CA ILE A 272 -0.59 -34.91 -0.22
C ILE A 272 -1.50 -33.68 -0.28
N GLY A 273 -1.98 -33.34 -1.46
CA GLY A 273 -2.94 -32.26 -1.71
C GLY A 273 -4.29 -32.81 -2.21
N GLU A 274 -5.38 -32.41 -1.57
CA GLU A 274 -6.72 -32.94 -1.88
C GLU A 274 -7.72 -31.82 -2.18
N LEU A 275 -8.78 -32.15 -2.93
CA LEU A 275 -9.89 -31.24 -3.27
C LEU A 275 -9.47 -29.94 -3.98
N PHE A 276 -8.42 -29.96 -4.81
CA PHE A 276 -8.01 -28.80 -5.61
C PHE A 276 -9.01 -28.50 -6.75
N ASP A 277 -9.37 -27.22 -6.96
CA ASP A 277 -9.99 -26.79 -8.23
C ASP A 277 -8.94 -26.78 -9.34
N LEU A 278 -8.97 -27.84 -10.16
CA LEU A 278 -8.15 -27.99 -11.35
C LEU A 278 -8.94 -27.70 -12.65
N GLU A 279 -10.22 -27.31 -12.55
CA GLU A 279 -11.10 -27.11 -13.71
C GLU A 279 -10.66 -25.94 -14.58
N ARG A 280 -10.32 -24.80 -13.96
CA ARG A 280 -9.79 -23.66 -14.72
C ARG A 280 -8.40 -23.96 -15.27
N LEU A 281 -7.54 -24.62 -14.50
CA LEU A 281 -6.19 -24.99 -14.95
C LEU A 281 -6.24 -25.90 -16.19
N SER A 282 -7.06 -26.94 -16.18
CA SER A 282 -7.26 -27.85 -17.32
C SER A 282 -7.59 -27.09 -18.61
N ARG A 283 -8.51 -26.11 -18.54
CA ARG A 283 -8.88 -25.28 -19.69
C ARG A 283 -7.70 -24.42 -20.19
N GLU A 284 -7.01 -23.74 -19.29
CA GLU A 284 -5.91 -22.82 -19.62
C GLU A 284 -4.67 -23.56 -20.16
N CYS A 285 -4.40 -24.78 -19.66
CA CYS A 285 -3.39 -25.71 -20.17
C CYS A 285 -3.74 -26.25 -21.57
N ARG A 286 -4.96 -26.76 -21.74
CA ARG A 286 -5.44 -27.34 -23.01
C ARG A 286 -5.49 -26.31 -24.14
N GLN A 287 -5.92 -25.09 -23.84
CA GLN A 287 -5.94 -23.97 -24.79
C GLN A 287 -4.55 -23.64 -25.37
N ARG A 288 -3.48 -23.96 -24.64
CA ARG A 288 -2.09 -23.61 -24.99
C ARG A 288 -1.19 -24.82 -25.27
N GLY A 289 -1.69 -26.04 -25.12
CA GLY A 289 -0.91 -27.28 -25.29
C GLY A 289 0.25 -27.42 -24.30
N ARG A 290 0.19 -26.79 -23.12
CA ARG A 290 1.26 -26.79 -22.10
C ARG A 290 0.67 -27.17 -20.75
N TYR A 291 1.21 -28.23 -20.15
CA TYR A 291 0.70 -28.83 -18.90
C TYR A 291 1.68 -28.72 -17.72
N SER A 292 2.70 -27.86 -17.83
CA SER A 292 3.63 -27.52 -16.76
C SER A 292 3.75 -26.01 -16.62
N PHE A 293 3.82 -25.55 -15.37
CA PHE A 293 3.57 -24.18 -14.94
C PHE A 293 4.37 -23.89 -13.65
N PHE A 294 4.53 -22.62 -13.30
CA PHE A 294 4.99 -22.27 -11.95
C PHE A 294 3.83 -22.45 -10.96
N PHE A 295 4.10 -22.97 -9.77
CA PHE A 295 3.11 -23.10 -8.71
C PHE A 295 3.68 -22.52 -7.41
N SER A 296 2.85 -21.77 -6.70
CA SER A 296 3.15 -21.17 -5.41
C SER A 296 1.98 -21.39 -4.46
N SER A 297 2.20 -22.12 -3.38
CA SER A 297 1.26 -22.32 -2.28
C SER A 297 1.93 -21.93 -0.97
N VAL A 298 1.25 -21.07 -0.20
CA VAL A 298 1.71 -20.62 1.12
C VAL A 298 0.57 -20.85 2.11
N PRO A 299 0.50 -22.04 2.73
CA PRO A 299 -0.60 -22.42 3.62
C PRO A 299 -0.64 -21.58 4.92
N LEU A 300 -1.69 -21.75 5.73
CA LEU A 300 -1.79 -21.04 7.00
C LEU A 300 -0.66 -21.44 7.95
N LYS A 301 0.09 -20.46 8.46
CA LYS A 301 1.19 -20.66 9.40
C LYS A 301 0.68 -21.02 10.81
N VAL A 302 0.25 -22.27 10.98
CA VAL A 302 -0.24 -22.83 12.26
C VAL A 302 0.85 -23.69 12.89
N PRO A 303 1.44 -23.30 14.04
CA PRO A 303 2.41 -24.12 14.75
C PRO A 303 1.82 -25.47 15.16
N GLY A 304 2.52 -26.56 14.83
CA GLY A 304 1.98 -27.92 15.01
C GLY A 304 0.74 -28.25 14.16
N GLY A 305 0.41 -27.42 13.16
CA GLY A 305 -0.74 -27.61 12.29
C GLY A 305 -0.67 -28.91 11.49
N VAL A 306 -1.76 -29.66 11.49
CA VAL A 306 -1.85 -31.01 10.92
C VAL A 306 -2.02 -30.98 9.40
N ALA A 307 -2.83 -30.06 8.90
CA ALA A 307 -3.09 -29.78 7.50
C ALA A 307 -3.50 -28.30 7.37
N SER A 308 -3.64 -27.79 6.14
CA SER A 308 -4.06 -26.41 5.93
C SER A 308 -4.58 -26.16 4.50
N PRO A 309 -5.53 -25.22 4.30
CA PRO A 309 -5.88 -24.73 2.97
C PRO A 309 -4.63 -24.24 2.21
N PRO A 310 -4.50 -24.56 0.90
CA PRO A 310 -3.24 -24.40 0.20
C PRO A 310 -2.88 -22.94 -0.11
N ASN A 311 -3.86 -22.05 -0.31
CA ASN A 311 -3.61 -20.68 -0.80
C ASN A 311 -2.70 -20.74 -2.04
N GLY A 312 -3.12 -21.58 -3.00
CA GLY A 312 -2.33 -22.01 -4.14
C GLY A 312 -2.67 -21.21 -5.40
N VAL A 313 -1.61 -20.70 -6.03
CA VAL A 313 -1.70 -19.95 -7.28
C VAL A 313 -0.76 -20.56 -8.32
N LEU A 314 -1.34 -20.92 -9.45
CA LEU A 314 -0.67 -21.39 -10.65
C LEU A 314 -0.35 -20.17 -11.53
N ILE A 315 0.86 -20.11 -12.07
CA ILE A 315 1.34 -19.03 -12.93
C ILE A 315 1.97 -19.60 -14.20
N GLY A 316 1.28 -19.42 -15.33
CA GLY A 316 1.54 -20.06 -16.62
C GLY A 316 0.30 -19.93 -17.49
N ASN A 317 0.36 -19.93 -18.82
CA ASN A 317 1.30 -20.61 -19.72
C ASN A 317 1.53 -19.77 -20.99
N GLY A 318 2.47 -20.15 -21.84
CA GLY A 318 2.59 -19.64 -23.22
C GLY A 318 3.35 -20.63 -24.11
N ILE A 319 3.16 -20.53 -25.43
CA ILE A 319 3.82 -21.42 -26.41
C ILE A 319 5.31 -21.06 -26.52
N GLU A 320 6.17 -22.01 -26.19
CA GLU A 320 7.60 -21.92 -26.49
C GLU A 320 7.81 -22.22 -27.98
N CYS A 321 8.05 -21.18 -28.79
CA CYS A 321 8.49 -21.36 -30.17
C CYS A 321 9.91 -21.94 -30.20
N GLN A 322 10.01 -23.27 -30.26
CA GLN A 322 11.27 -23.97 -30.49
C GLN A 322 11.82 -23.66 -31.89
N LEU A 323 12.61 -22.59 -31.98
CA LEU A 323 13.57 -22.37 -33.05
C LEU A 323 14.59 -23.52 -33.02
N MET A 324 14.43 -24.50 -33.90
CA MET A 324 15.41 -25.56 -34.08
C MET A 324 16.78 -24.95 -34.45
N PRO A 325 17.87 -25.31 -33.76
CA PRO A 325 19.20 -24.96 -34.22
C PRO A 325 19.55 -25.81 -35.45
N LEU A 326 19.63 -25.16 -36.62
CA LEU A 326 20.22 -25.75 -37.81
C LEU A 326 21.75 -25.84 -37.64
N THR A 327 22.23 -27.02 -37.26
CA THR A 327 23.66 -27.39 -37.35
C THR A 327 24.00 -27.86 -38.77
N ASP A 328 25.24 -27.59 -39.20
CA ASP A 328 25.72 -27.77 -40.57
C ASP A 328 25.65 -29.21 -41.12
N ALA A 329 25.46 -29.35 -42.44
CA ALA A 329 26.42 -30.04 -43.31
C ALA A 329 26.10 -29.91 -44.83
N ILE A 330 27.18 -30.04 -45.64
CA ILE A 330 27.24 -30.33 -47.09
C ILE A 330 27.07 -29.16 -48.08
N ASP A 331 28.07 -29.03 -48.97
CA ASP A 331 28.22 -28.05 -50.05
C ASP A 331 27.23 -28.16 -51.22
N VAL A 332 27.08 -27.08 -52.00
CA VAL A 332 27.44 -27.02 -53.44
C VAL A 332 27.50 -25.56 -53.94
N ALA A 333 28.22 -25.34 -55.05
CA ALA A 333 28.66 -24.06 -55.61
C ALA A 333 27.54 -23.06 -56.04
N PRO A 334 27.85 -21.75 -56.16
CA PRO A 334 26.88 -20.72 -56.51
C PRO A 334 26.76 -20.46 -58.03
N GLU A 335 25.54 -20.19 -58.52
CA GLU A 335 25.34 -19.57 -59.84
C GLU A 335 24.16 -18.57 -59.84
N LYS A 336 24.15 -17.67 -60.83
CA LYS A 336 23.28 -16.49 -60.91
C LYS A 336 22.10 -16.73 -61.85
N LEU A 337 20.95 -16.10 -61.60
CA LEU A 337 20.13 -15.38 -62.60
C LEU A 337 18.92 -14.66 -61.95
N ALA A 338 18.20 -13.85 -62.73
CA ALA A 338 17.17 -12.93 -62.23
C ALA A 338 15.82 -13.03 -63.00
N VAL A 339 14.71 -12.86 -62.26
CA VAL A 339 13.57 -11.90 -62.46
C VAL A 339 13.16 -11.53 -63.92
N PRO A 340 11.84 -11.41 -64.30
CA PRO A 340 10.54 -11.77 -63.68
C PRO A 340 9.60 -12.60 -64.62
N GLY A 341 8.26 -12.72 -64.38
CA GLY A 341 7.39 -13.38 -65.39
C GLY A 341 5.84 -13.27 -65.47
N THR A 342 5.05 -13.18 -64.38
CA THR A 342 3.57 -12.91 -64.38
C THR A 342 2.54 -13.98 -64.87
N ARG A 343 1.28 -13.83 -64.37
CA ARG A 343 -0.03 -14.41 -64.83
C ARG A 343 -0.27 -15.91 -64.57
N ARG A 344 -1.45 -16.38 -64.13
CA ARG A 344 -2.84 -15.88 -64.28
C ARG A 344 -3.74 -16.14 -63.06
N CYS A 345 -4.74 -15.28 -62.81
CA CYS A 345 -6.01 -15.65 -62.16
C CYS A 345 -6.99 -16.20 -63.22
N PRO A 346 -8.10 -16.87 -62.82
CA PRO A 346 -9.38 -16.13 -62.89
C PRO A 346 -10.48 -16.57 -61.86
N VAL A 347 -11.37 -15.62 -61.50
CA VAL A 347 -12.87 -15.70 -61.57
C VAL A 347 -13.63 -16.80 -60.78
N ARG A 348 -14.74 -16.55 -60.05
CA ARG A 348 -15.51 -15.34 -59.63
C ARG A 348 -16.45 -15.68 -58.42
N PRO A 349 -17.13 -14.70 -57.79
CA PRO A 349 -17.97 -14.90 -56.59
C PRO A 349 -19.50 -14.95 -56.89
N ALA A 350 -20.28 -15.20 -55.84
CA ALA A 350 -21.70 -14.82 -55.74
C ALA A 350 -22.04 -14.38 -54.29
N TRP A 351 -22.97 -13.44 -54.14
CA TRP A 351 -23.52 -12.94 -52.87
C TRP A 351 -24.99 -13.37 -52.74
N THR A 352 -25.55 -13.48 -51.52
CA THR A 352 -26.61 -12.56 -51.01
C THR A 352 -27.22 -12.93 -49.65
N LEU A 353 -27.43 -11.88 -48.83
CA LEU A 353 -28.56 -11.59 -47.92
C LEU A 353 -29.31 -12.72 -47.17
N ALA A 354 -29.30 -12.62 -45.84
CA ALA A 354 -30.50 -12.84 -45.02
C ALA A 354 -30.50 -11.95 -43.75
N ARG A 355 -31.28 -10.85 -43.75
CA ARG A 355 -31.72 -10.20 -42.49
C ARG A 355 -32.97 -10.93 -41.99
N ARG A 356 -32.97 -11.41 -40.74
CA ARG A 356 -34.20 -11.67 -39.97
C ARG A 356 -34.02 -11.22 -38.53
N ALA A 357 -35.03 -10.55 -38.00
CA ALA A 357 -35.09 -10.17 -36.59
C ALA A 357 -35.58 -11.35 -35.75
N TYR A 358 -35.14 -11.41 -34.49
CA TYR A 358 -35.74 -12.28 -33.47
C TYR A 358 -35.85 -11.53 -32.13
N THR A 359 -37.08 -11.20 -31.76
CA THR A 359 -37.44 -10.88 -30.36
C THR A 359 -37.66 -12.16 -29.57
N PRO A 360 -37.38 -12.14 -28.26
CA PRO A 360 -38.27 -12.81 -27.32
C PRO A 360 -38.98 -11.78 -26.42
N ARG A 361 -40.30 -11.93 -26.27
CA ARG A 361 -41.10 -11.29 -25.21
C ARG A 361 -41.44 -12.36 -24.18
N LEU A 362 -41.38 -12.00 -22.90
CA LEU A 362 -42.14 -12.58 -21.79
C LEU A 362 -42.10 -14.12 -21.60
N LYS A 363 -41.41 -14.55 -20.54
CA LYS A 363 -42.12 -15.16 -19.41
C LYS A 363 -41.82 -14.39 -18.14
N SER A 364 -42.82 -14.29 -17.28
CA SER A 364 -42.82 -13.52 -16.04
C SER A 364 -43.18 -14.41 -14.85
N ALA A 365 -42.73 -14.02 -13.66
CA ALA A 365 -43.23 -14.45 -12.35
C ALA A 365 -43.00 -15.93 -11.96
N GLU A 366 -41.85 -16.21 -11.32
CA GLU A 366 -41.73 -17.35 -10.38
C GLU A 366 -40.77 -17.11 -9.20
N TYR A 367 -40.15 -15.92 -9.09
CA TYR A 367 -39.11 -15.60 -8.09
C TYR A 367 -39.52 -14.58 -7.00
N ARG A 368 -40.81 -14.50 -6.67
CA ARG A 368 -41.33 -13.60 -5.60
C ARG A 368 -42.06 -14.31 -4.45
N GLN A 369 -42.07 -15.64 -4.40
CA GLN A 369 -42.94 -16.41 -3.48
C GLN A 369 -42.18 -17.31 -2.48
N LEU A 370 -40.86 -17.16 -2.35
CA LEU A 370 -40.00 -17.94 -1.42
C LEU A 370 -39.35 -17.12 -0.29
N ARG A 371 -39.69 -15.82 -0.14
CA ARG A 371 -39.05 -14.92 0.85
C ARG A 371 -39.96 -14.49 2.01
N SER A 372 -41.03 -15.22 2.26
CA SER A 372 -42.08 -14.87 3.24
C SER A 372 -42.47 -16.00 4.20
N GLN A 373 -41.60 -16.99 4.42
CA GLN A 373 -41.87 -18.15 5.30
C GLN A 373 -40.69 -18.53 6.23
N SER A 374 -39.86 -17.58 6.64
CA SER A 374 -38.78 -17.80 7.63
C SER A 374 -38.71 -16.77 8.77
N GLN A 375 -39.68 -15.84 8.87
CA GLN A 375 -39.80 -14.89 9.99
C GLN A 375 -40.98 -15.24 10.91
N SER A 376 -41.05 -16.48 11.41
CA SER A 376 -42.10 -16.89 12.37
C SER A 376 -41.74 -18.12 13.23
N GLN A 377 -40.49 -18.21 13.72
CA GLN A 377 -40.03 -19.08 14.81
C GLN A 377 -38.59 -18.62 15.19
N SER A 378 -38.19 -18.49 16.46
CA SER A 378 -38.92 -18.69 17.72
C SER A 378 -38.49 -17.66 18.79
N GLN A 379 -39.46 -16.95 19.38
CA GLN A 379 -39.31 -16.32 20.69
C GLN A 379 -40.02 -17.19 21.73
N SER A 380 -39.25 -17.98 22.48
CA SER A 380 -39.50 -18.41 23.87
C SER A 380 -38.73 -19.68 24.22
N GLN A 381 -37.77 -19.59 25.14
CA GLN A 381 -37.99 -20.05 26.51
C GLN A 381 -36.89 -19.53 27.43
N SER A 382 -37.05 -19.72 28.73
CA SER A 382 -36.41 -18.93 29.78
C SER A 382 -35.66 -19.79 30.80
N GLN A 383 -34.62 -19.21 31.39
CA GLN A 383 -34.12 -19.48 32.75
C GLN A 383 -33.79 -20.93 33.13
N SER A 384 -32.50 -21.18 33.37
CA SER A 384 -32.08 -21.96 34.54
C SER A 384 -30.80 -21.35 35.15
N GLN A 385 -30.57 -21.60 36.43
CA GLN A 385 -29.45 -21.04 37.20
C GLN A 385 -28.56 -22.16 37.74
N SER A 386 -27.23 -22.01 37.66
CA SER A 386 -26.30 -22.72 38.55
C SER A 386 -24.91 -22.07 38.62
N GLN A 387 -24.77 -21.20 39.62
CA GLN A 387 -23.72 -21.23 40.64
C GLN A 387 -22.29 -21.70 40.27
N SER A 388 -21.32 -20.79 40.45
CA SER A 388 -19.94 -21.14 40.80
C SER A 388 -19.86 -21.83 42.18
N PRO A 389 -18.74 -22.49 42.53
CA PRO A 389 -17.91 -21.82 43.55
C PRO A 389 -16.38 -22.05 43.47
N PHE A 390 -15.62 -20.96 43.65
CA PHE A 390 -14.35 -20.89 44.44
C PHE A 390 -13.12 -21.74 43.98
N ARG A 391 -11.90 -21.55 44.49
CA ARG A 391 -11.15 -20.33 44.91
C ARG A 391 -9.69 -20.70 45.22
N ALA A 392 -8.74 -20.06 44.52
CA ALA A 392 -7.33 -19.81 44.88
C ALA A 392 -6.43 -20.92 45.50
N MET A 393 -5.23 -21.03 44.97
CA MET A 393 -4.02 -21.03 45.80
C MET A 393 -3.00 -20.01 45.28
N ARG A 394 -1.99 -19.65 46.09
CA ARG A 394 -1.09 -18.51 45.86
C ARG A 394 0.36 -18.93 45.63
N SER A 395 1.07 -18.08 44.90
CA SER A 395 2.49 -17.72 45.08
C SER A 395 3.57 -18.81 45.12
N SER A 396 4.49 -18.72 44.17
CA SER A 396 5.89 -18.44 44.52
C SER A 396 6.51 -17.51 43.47
N SER A 397 7.56 -16.77 43.84
CA SER A 397 8.25 -15.80 43.00
C SER A 397 9.75 -16.04 43.07
N ILE A 398 10.38 -16.33 41.93
CA ILE A 398 11.84 -16.41 41.76
C ILE A 398 12.19 -15.64 40.48
N ALA A 399 13.38 -15.03 40.47
CA ALA A 399 13.77 -13.96 39.54
C ALA A 399 14.51 -14.42 38.27
N GLU A 400 14.96 -13.43 37.50
CA GLU A 400 15.60 -13.50 36.19
C GLU A 400 16.87 -14.36 36.14
N SER A 401 17.22 -14.88 34.95
CA SER A 401 18.62 -14.92 34.49
C SER A 401 18.70 -14.97 32.96
N ASP A 402 19.47 -14.06 32.36
CA ASP A 402 19.79 -14.06 30.94
C ASP A 402 20.85 -15.11 30.60
N TRP A 403 20.67 -15.83 29.48
CA TRP A 403 21.65 -16.80 29.00
C TRP A 403 21.76 -16.83 27.47
N TYR A 404 22.66 -16.02 26.91
CA TYR A 404 23.40 -16.37 25.68
C TYR A 404 24.75 -15.64 25.64
N THR A 405 25.82 -16.34 26.04
CA THR A 405 27.22 -15.91 25.83
C THR A 405 27.79 -16.61 24.61
N SER A 406 28.52 -15.87 23.76
CA SER A 406 29.17 -16.43 22.56
C SER A 406 30.54 -17.06 22.90
N PRO A 407 31.02 -18.08 22.15
CA PRO A 407 32.30 -18.73 22.43
C PRO A 407 33.52 -17.86 22.08
N SER A 408 34.63 -18.11 22.79
CA SER A 408 35.90 -17.40 22.62
C SER A 408 36.91 -18.18 21.76
N ALA A 409 37.88 -17.45 21.18
CA ALA A 409 39.07 -17.96 20.52
C ALA A 409 40.34 -17.40 21.21
N PRO A 410 41.51 -18.07 21.14
CA PRO A 410 42.54 -17.98 22.18
C PRO A 410 43.49 -16.78 22.08
N SER A 411 44.15 -16.50 23.20
CA SER A 411 45.05 -15.36 23.42
C SER A 411 46.52 -15.68 23.12
N SER A 412 47.31 -14.61 22.91
CA SER A 412 48.77 -14.62 23.06
C SER A 412 49.24 -13.36 23.80
N ALA A 413 50.46 -13.40 24.35
CA ALA A 413 50.90 -12.55 25.47
C ALA A 413 51.55 -11.21 25.04
N PRO A 414 51.69 -10.21 25.95
CA PRO A 414 51.95 -8.81 25.56
C PRO A 414 53.43 -8.47 25.36
N SER A 415 53.67 -7.34 24.69
CA SER A 415 54.96 -6.63 24.67
C SER A 415 54.76 -5.11 24.87
N THR A 416 55.84 -4.38 25.16
CA THR A 416 55.77 -3.10 25.87
C THR A 416 56.03 -1.85 25.02
N GLY A 417 55.10 -0.90 25.08
CA GLY A 417 55.39 0.53 25.27
C GLY A 417 56.05 1.34 24.14
N ALA A 418 55.27 2.24 23.53
CA ALA A 418 55.76 3.42 22.82
C ALA A 418 54.88 4.65 23.15
N ARG A 419 55.39 5.86 22.92
CA ARG A 419 54.67 7.15 23.05
C ARG A 419 54.62 7.85 21.68
N TYR A 420 53.79 8.89 21.60
CA TYR A 420 53.53 9.77 20.44
C TYR A 420 52.65 9.10 19.35
N SER A 421 51.82 9.82 18.60
CA SER A 421 51.64 11.29 18.49
C SER A 421 50.17 11.75 18.61
N GLU A 422 49.95 13.05 18.85
CA GLU A 422 48.64 13.69 18.71
C GLU A 422 48.32 13.94 17.22
N SER A 423 47.58 13.04 16.59
CA SER A 423 47.04 13.24 15.24
C SER A 423 45.91 12.27 14.94
N GLU A 424 44.90 12.77 14.21
CA GLU A 424 43.73 12.05 13.69
C GLU A 424 42.64 11.64 14.70
N ILE A 425 41.39 11.98 14.36
CA ILE A 425 40.18 11.64 15.11
C ILE A 425 39.72 10.26 14.63
N PRO A 426 39.43 9.29 15.54
CA PRO A 426 38.77 8.05 15.15
C PRO A 426 37.36 8.31 14.60
N LEU A 427 37.24 8.36 13.27
CA LEU A 427 35.98 8.55 12.54
C LEU A 427 35.08 7.29 12.52
N GLU A 428 35.51 6.22 13.18
CA GLU A 428 34.81 4.93 13.29
C GLU A 428 33.89 4.85 14.52
N ARG A 429 32.99 5.85 14.66
CA ARG A 429 31.80 5.72 15.52
C ARG A 429 30.54 5.79 14.68
N ASP A 430 29.93 4.62 14.45
CA ASP A 430 28.59 4.44 13.87
C ASP A 430 27.43 5.01 14.72
N ASP A 431 27.73 5.85 15.71
CA ASP A 431 26.77 6.44 16.65
C ASP A 431 25.98 7.61 16.05
N TRP A 432 26.34 8.06 14.85
CA TRP A 432 25.54 9.03 14.08
C TRP A 432 24.30 8.40 13.43
N TRP A 433 24.32 7.08 13.19
CA TRP A 433 23.16 6.37 12.64
C TRP A 433 22.11 6.12 13.73
N TYR A 434 20.83 6.07 13.35
CA TYR A 434 19.68 5.89 14.24
C TYR A 434 19.67 4.52 14.96
N LYS A 435 20.49 4.38 16.01
CA LYS A 435 20.45 3.28 16.99
C LYS A 435 19.32 3.50 18.01
N GLY A 436 18.71 2.41 18.50
CA GLY A 436 17.83 2.44 19.68
C GLY A 436 16.36 2.84 19.47
N THR A 437 15.88 3.01 18.24
CA THR A 437 14.45 3.20 17.94
C THR A 437 14.05 2.39 16.72
N ASP A 438 13.05 1.52 16.87
CA ASP A 438 12.43 0.86 15.73
C ASP A 438 11.67 1.84 14.85
N ASN A 439 11.56 1.53 13.55
CA ASN A 439 10.75 2.30 12.60
C ASN A 439 9.25 1.93 12.73
N LEU A 440 8.80 1.55 13.93
CA LEU A 440 7.48 0.98 14.20
C LEU A 440 6.82 1.75 15.34
N LEU A 441 5.69 2.39 15.06
CA LEU A 441 4.92 3.17 16.03
C LEU A 441 3.53 2.59 16.22
N LEU A 442 3.09 2.50 17.48
CA LEU A 442 1.76 2.02 17.84
C LEU A 442 0.67 2.96 17.30
N ASN A 443 -0.32 2.40 16.62
CA ASN A 443 -1.49 3.10 16.10
C ASN A 443 -2.65 3.18 17.14
N ARG A 444 -3.82 3.66 16.71
CA ARG A 444 -5.04 3.80 17.56
C ARG A 444 -5.66 2.45 17.99
N SER A 445 -5.27 1.33 17.38
CA SER A 445 -5.68 -0.05 17.73
C SER A 445 -4.62 -0.85 18.50
N GLY A 446 -3.41 -0.31 18.71
CA GLY A 446 -2.30 -1.01 19.36
C GLY A 446 -1.43 -1.85 18.42
N GLU A 447 -1.56 -1.67 17.10
CA GLU A 447 -0.74 -2.34 16.09
C GLU A 447 0.46 -1.47 15.70
N HIS A 448 1.57 -2.09 15.31
CA HIS A 448 2.81 -1.40 14.95
C HIS A 448 2.83 -1.01 13.46
N HIS A 449 2.69 0.29 13.17
CA HIS A 449 2.76 0.84 11.81
C HIS A 449 4.14 1.40 11.48
N PHE A 450 4.56 1.27 10.22
CA PHE A 450 5.89 1.70 9.79
C PHE A 450 6.00 3.23 9.63
N VAL A 451 7.05 3.82 10.20
CA VAL A 451 7.47 5.19 9.93
C VAL A 451 9.00 5.27 9.82
N GLY A 452 9.48 5.65 8.63
CA GLY A 452 10.90 5.84 8.36
C GLY A 452 11.51 7.12 8.94
N ALA A 453 12.84 7.14 9.05
CA ALA A 453 13.61 8.15 9.79
C ALA A 453 13.58 9.57 9.17
N SER A 454 13.18 9.74 7.90
CA SER A 454 12.95 11.04 7.27
C SER A 454 11.66 11.73 7.74
N SER A 455 10.75 11.00 8.38
CA SER A 455 9.49 11.56 8.90
C SER A 455 9.73 12.49 10.08
N THR A 456 9.08 13.66 10.04
CA THR A 456 9.07 14.60 11.16
C THR A 456 8.30 14.05 12.38
N THR A 457 7.31 13.16 12.17
CA THR A 457 6.64 12.38 13.26
C THR A 457 7.78 11.52 13.90
N HIS A 458 8.60 10.79 13.13
CA HIS A 458 9.59 9.84 13.67
C HIS A 458 10.63 10.55 14.56
N LEU A 459 11.20 11.66 14.08
CA LEU A 459 12.18 12.44 14.85
C LEU A 459 11.60 12.90 16.20
N ALA A 460 10.36 13.40 16.22
CA ALA A 460 9.74 13.89 17.44
C ALA A 460 9.43 12.74 18.43
N LYS A 461 9.06 11.54 17.95
CA LYS A 461 8.86 10.37 18.84
C LYS A 461 10.17 9.85 19.42
N ARG A 462 11.27 9.92 18.67
CA ARG A 462 12.62 9.63 19.19
C ARG A 462 13.06 10.62 20.26
N LEU A 463 12.66 11.89 20.16
CA LEU A 463 12.99 12.94 21.13
C LEU A 463 12.13 12.89 22.41
N ASN A 464 10.88 12.43 22.33
CA ASN A 464 10.04 12.15 23.50
C ASN A 464 9.36 10.77 23.38
N PRO A 465 10.07 9.68 23.72
CA PRO A 465 9.51 8.33 23.64
C PRO A 465 8.31 8.10 24.55
N GLY A 466 8.21 8.81 25.68
CA GLY A 466 7.11 8.67 26.64
C GLY A 466 5.79 9.32 26.20
N SER A 467 5.83 10.35 25.34
CA SER A 467 4.63 11.08 24.95
C SER A 467 3.70 10.27 24.05
N THR A 468 2.42 10.27 24.43
CA THR A 468 1.30 9.59 23.75
C THR A 468 0.70 10.41 22.61
N ASN A 469 1.01 11.72 22.53
CA ASN A 469 0.57 12.63 21.46
C ASN A 469 1.14 12.26 20.06
N LEU A 470 2.08 11.33 20.02
CA LEU A 470 2.95 11.04 18.88
C LEU A 470 2.53 9.88 17.99
N ALA A 471 1.37 9.26 18.21
CA ALA A 471 0.80 8.31 17.27
C ALA A 471 -0.17 9.06 16.34
N TRP A 472 0.23 9.46 15.12
CA TRP A 472 -0.57 10.43 14.33
C TRP A 472 -1.92 9.86 13.86
N ASP A 473 -2.04 8.54 13.64
CA ASP A 473 -3.34 7.87 13.40
C ASP A 473 -4.31 7.94 14.59
N VAL A 474 -3.87 8.43 15.75
CA VAL A 474 -4.72 8.69 16.93
C VAL A 474 -5.52 9.99 16.80
N ARG A 475 -5.25 10.87 15.81
CA ARG A 475 -6.14 11.99 15.43
C ARG A 475 -6.18 12.22 13.90
N PRO A 476 -7.05 11.52 13.16
CA PRO A 476 -7.61 12.02 11.91
C PRO A 476 -8.43 13.31 12.13
N LEU A 477 -8.68 14.09 11.06
CA LEU A 477 -9.51 15.32 11.11
C LEU A 477 -11.03 15.05 11.13
N TYR A 478 -11.46 13.82 11.38
CA TYR A 478 -12.86 13.39 11.44
C TYR A 478 -12.96 12.29 12.50
N ASP A 479 -14.13 12.09 13.13
CA ASP A 479 -14.24 11.09 14.20
C ASP A 479 -14.55 9.66 13.73
N ASP A 480 -15.46 9.48 12.76
CA ASP A 480 -15.83 8.15 12.26
C ASP A 480 -15.04 7.71 10.99
N PRO A 481 -14.11 6.73 11.09
CA PRO A 481 -13.37 6.19 9.95
C PRO A 481 -14.20 5.30 9.03
N THR A 482 -15.42 4.94 9.41
CA THR A 482 -16.28 4.08 8.59
C THR A 482 -17.14 4.86 7.59
N SER A 483 -17.39 6.15 7.84
CA SER A 483 -17.99 7.11 6.92
C SER A 483 -17.27 7.21 5.55
N LEU A 484 -16.01 6.78 5.49
CA LEU A 484 -15.17 6.68 4.29
C LEU A 484 -15.30 5.34 3.52
N ARG A 485 -16.13 4.40 3.99
CA ARG A 485 -16.41 3.15 3.27
C ARG A 485 -17.30 3.44 2.05
N ARG A 486 -16.91 2.93 0.87
CA ARG A 486 -17.70 3.04 -0.36
C ARG A 486 -19.02 2.24 -0.20
N PRO A 487 -20.21 2.86 -0.17
CA PRO A 487 -21.48 2.14 -0.15
C PRO A 487 -21.85 1.67 -1.56
N ILE A 488 -22.66 0.61 -1.65
CA ILE A 488 -23.16 0.10 -2.96
C ILE A 488 -24.04 1.14 -3.68
N ALA A 489 -24.72 2.02 -2.93
CA ALA A 489 -25.57 3.06 -3.48
C ALA A 489 -24.78 4.32 -3.90
N ARG A 490 -24.66 4.53 -5.22
CA ARG A 490 -24.12 5.76 -5.83
C ARG A 490 -25.13 6.92 -5.75
N THR A 491 -25.29 7.50 -4.56
CA THR A 491 -26.08 8.73 -4.37
C THR A 491 -25.22 9.99 -4.47
N LEU A 492 -25.67 10.97 -5.24
CA LEU A 492 -25.08 12.30 -5.25
C LEU A 492 -25.38 13.06 -3.94
N PRO A 493 -24.49 13.95 -3.48
CA PRO A 493 -24.85 14.95 -2.50
C PRO A 493 -25.68 16.04 -3.18
N GLN A 494 -26.35 16.88 -2.37
CA GLN A 494 -26.74 18.21 -2.84
C GLN A 494 -25.46 18.95 -3.30
N LEU A 495 -25.48 19.49 -4.52
CA LEU A 495 -24.39 20.28 -5.07
C LEU A 495 -24.55 21.76 -4.70
N PRO A 496 -23.46 22.54 -4.63
CA PRO A 496 -23.52 24.00 -4.57
C PRO A 496 -24.16 24.60 -5.85
N SER A 497 -24.30 25.93 -5.92
CA SER A 497 -24.62 26.58 -7.21
C SER A 497 -23.46 26.44 -8.20
N PHE A 498 -23.78 26.43 -9.50
CA PHE A 498 -22.79 26.23 -10.57
C PHE A 498 -21.65 27.26 -10.52
N GLU A 499 -21.98 28.55 -10.34
CA GLU A 499 -20.97 29.60 -10.21
C GLU A 499 -20.16 29.51 -8.91
N PHE A 500 -20.75 29.04 -7.79
CA PHE A 500 -19.96 28.79 -6.58
C PHE A 500 -19.01 27.60 -6.78
N ALA A 501 -19.41 26.55 -7.48
CA ALA A 501 -18.51 25.45 -7.85
C ALA A 501 -17.34 25.91 -8.73
N LYS A 502 -17.55 26.88 -9.64
CA LYS A 502 -16.47 27.51 -10.42
C LYS A 502 -15.52 28.33 -9.53
N ARG A 503 -16.02 29.09 -8.56
CA ARG A 503 -15.16 29.80 -7.57
C ARG A 503 -14.33 28.80 -6.75
N LEU A 504 -14.93 27.71 -6.27
CA LEU A 504 -14.25 26.64 -5.53
C LEU A 504 -13.15 25.94 -6.35
N PHE A 505 -13.32 25.83 -7.67
CA PHE A 505 -12.26 25.33 -8.56
C PHE A 505 -11.03 26.25 -8.55
N TRP A 506 -11.20 27.56 -8.70
CA TRP A 506 -10.09 28.51 -8.70
C TRP A 506 -9.37 28.55 -7.34
N VAL A 507 -10.13 28.46 -6.24
CA VAL A 507 -9.57 28.29 -4.89
C VAL A 507 -8.65 27.08 -4.81
N GLN A 508 -9.05 25.87 -5.22
CA GLN A 508 -8.11 24.74 -5.21
C GLN A 508 -7.01 24.86 -6.28
N TYR A 509 -7.23 25.61 -7.36
CA TYR A 509 -6.24 25.77 -8.43
C TYR A 509 -5.02 26.55 -7.96
N ALA A 510 -5.23 27.60 -7.14
CA ALA A 510 -4.14 28.38 -6.54
C ALA A 510 -3.24 27.55 -5.60
N TYR A 511 -3.80 26.62 -4.82
CA TYR A 511 -3.07 25.80 -3.84
C TYR A 511 -2.54 24.46 -4.40
N ILE A 512 -3.21 23.88 -5.41
CA ILE A 512 -2.88 22.57 -5.99
C ILE A 512 -2.52 22.70 -7.46
N GLY A 513 -3.40 23.28 -8.28
CA GLY A 513 -3.33 23.23 -9.75
C GLY A 513 -2.05 23.80 -10.37
N THR A 514 -1.36 24.69 -9.66
CA THR A 514 -0.07 25.29 -10.03
C THR A 514 1.14 24.38 -9.77
N ILE A 515 1.13 23.59 -8.68
CA ILE A 515 2.22 22.67 -8.29
C ILE A 515 1.95 21.20 -8.67
N PHE A 516 0.69 20.84 -8.91
CA PHE A 516 0.21 19.55 -9.39
C PHE A 516 -0.88 19.81 -10.44
N SER A 517 -0.51 19.83 -11.72
CA SER A 517 -1.40 20.12 -12.85
C SER A 517 -2.30 18.91 -13.20
N LEU A 518 -3.20 18.56 -12.29
CA LEU A 518 -4.12 17.41 -12.38
C LEU A 518 -5.37 17.67 -13.25
N ILE A 519 -5.62 18.92 -13.63
CA ILE A 519 -6.76 19.32 -14.48
C ILE A 519 -6.47 20.67 -15.15
N HIS A 520 -7.09 20.94 -16.30
CA HIS A 520 -7.02 22.22 -17.00
C HIS A 520 -8.35 22.99 -16.83
N PRO A 521 -8.37 24.31 -16.59
CA PRO A 521 -9.60 25.07 -16.31
C PRO A 521 -10.76 24.82 -17.28
N ARG A 522 -10.52 24.92 -18.60
CA ARG A 522 -11.56 24.63 -19.62
C ARG A 522 -12.15 23.22 -19.51
N GLN A 523 -11.30 22.21 -19.23
CA GLN A 523 -11.76 20.83 -19.04
C GLN A 523 -12.51 20.64 -17.71
N PHE A 524 -12.29 21.50 -16.71
CA PHE A 524 -13.12 21.50 -15.52
C PHE A 524 -14.50 22.07 -15.82
N GLU A 525 -14.59 23.20 -16.53
CA GLU A 525 -15.88 23.82 -16.87
C GLU A 525 -16.74 22.90 -17.74
N GLU A 526 -16.15 22.24 -18.74
CA GLU A 526 -16.80 21.19 -19.55
C GLU A 526 -17.32 20.02 -18.68
N ARG A 527 -16.53 19.55 -17.72
CA ARG A 527 -16.90 18.47 -16.79
C ARG A 527 -17.95 18.91 -15.76
N LEU A 528 -17.94 20.18 -15.37
CA LEU A 528 -18.89 20.76 -14.43
C LEU A 528 -20.26 20.96 -15.10
N ASP A 529 -20.30 21.48 -16.32
CA ASP A 529 -21.53 21.59 -17.11
C ASP A 529 -22.20 20.22 -17.26
N PHE A 530 -21.42 19.20 -17.62
CA PHE A 530 -21.88 17.82 -17.67
C PHE A 530 -22.51 17.36 -16.35
N VAL A 531 -21.85 17.62 -15.21
CA VAL A 531 -22.31 17.21 -13.87
C VAL A 531 -23.65 17.85 -13.46
N TYR A 532 -23.94 19.07 -13.93
CA TYR A 532 -25.14 19.83 -13.59
C TYR A 532 -26.30 19.63 -14.57
N HIS A 533 -26.01 19.47 -15.87
CA HIS A 533 -27.04 19.53 -16.93
C HIS A 533 -27.31 18.20 -17.64
N GLN A 534 -26.46 17.17 -17.50
CA GLN A 534 -26.64 15.88 -18.17
C GLN A 534 -27.30 14.81 -17.28
N PRO A 535 -28.02 13.83 -17.87
CA PRO A 535 -28.67 12.78 -17.10
C PRO A 535 -27.67 11.84 -16.41
N GLN A 536 -28.00 11.42 -15.19
CA GLN A 536 -27.13 10.67 -14.29
C GLN A 536 -27.00 9.18 -14.69
N ASP A 537 -26.14 8.89 -15.67
CA ASP A 537 -25.79 7.51 -16.05
C ASP A 537 -24.44 7.06 -15.46
N PHE A 538 -24.50 6.41 -14.30
CA PHE A 538 -23.34 5.82 -13.62
C PHE A 538 -22.96 4.41 -14.12
N SER A 539 -23.52 3.92 -15.23
CA SER A 539 -23.04 2.68 -15.87
C SER A 539 -21.71 2.88 -16.60
N HIS A 540 -21.45 4.09 -17.08
CA HIS A 540 -20.22 4.47 -17.76
C HIS A 540 -19.12 4.93 -16.79
N ARG A 541 -17.92 4.39 -16.98
CA ARG A 541 -16.73 4.67 -16.16
C ARG A 541 -16.28 6.14 -16.22
N GLU A 542 -16.33 6.76 -17.40
CA GLU A 542 -15.93 8.16 -17.57
C GLU A 542 -16.91 9.12 -16.87
N THR A 543 -18.21 8.82 -16.85
CA THR A 543 -19.20 9.52 -16.03
C THR A 543 -18.83 9.43 -14.55
N CYS A 544 -18.51 8.21 -14.06
CA CYS A 544 -18.08 8.00 -12.68
C CYS A 544 -16.82 8.82 -12.33
N LEU A 545 -15.79 8.82 -13.19
CA LEU A 545 -14.59 9.64 -13.01
C LEU A 545 -14.90 11.15 -13.04
N THR A 546 -15.85 11.59 -13.86
CA THR A 546 -16.28 13.00 -13.98
C THR A 546 -16.96 13.49 -12.72
N TYR A 547 -17.95 12.76 -12.20
CA TYR A 547 -18.55 13.06 -10.91
C TYR A 547 -17.55 12.95 -9.75
N CYS A 548 -16.63 11.96 -9.79
CA CYS A 548 -15.58 11.83 -8.79
C CYS A 548 -14.65 13.07 -8.76
N GLN A 549 -14.15 13.52 -9.92
CA GLN A 549 -13.26 14.68 -10.01
C GLN A 549 -13.97 15.99 -9.62
N ALA A 550 -15.21 16.21 -10.06
CA ALA A 550 -15.96 17.41 -9.70
C ALA A 550 -16.20 17.50 -8.19
N LEU A 551 -16.57 16.39 -7.55
CA LEU A 551 -16.76 16.32 -6.10
C LEU A 551 -15.43 16.46 -5.33
N LEU A 552 -14.30 15.98 -5.87
CA LEU A 552 -12.97 16.20 -5.30
C LEU A 552 -12.55 17.68 -5.38
N VAL A 553 -12.75 18.33 -6.53
CA VAL A 553 -12.45 19.77 -6.70
C VAL A 553 -13.28 20.62 -5.75
N ILE A 554 -14.59 20.35 -5.63
CA ILE A 554 -15.47 21.03 -4.66
C ILE A 554 -15.01 20.78 -3.22
N ALA A 555 -14.59 19.56 -2.88
CA ALA A 555 -14.07 19.24 -1.55
C ALA A 555 -12.79 20.03 -1.22
N PHE A 556 -11.82 20.06 -2.14
CA PHE A 556 -10.59 20.85 -1.97
C PHE A 556 -10.84 22.35 -1.93
N GLY A 557 -11.75 22.86 -2.77
CA GLY A 557 -12.13 24.27 -2.75
C GLY A 557 -12.64 24.70 -1.37
N LEU A 558 -13.57 23.94 -0.80
CA LEU A 558 -14.10 24.22 0.54
C LEU A 558 -13.05 24.05 1.65
N MET A 559 -12.15 23.07 1.50
CA MET A 559 -11.06 22.84 2.46
C MET A 559 -10.01 23.99 2.49
N TYR A 560 -9.97 24.84 1.45
CA TYR A 560 -9.08 26.00 1.36
C TYR A 560 -9.79 27.36 1.36
N SER A 561 -11.13 27.42 1.22
CA SER A 561 -11.91 28.68 1.36
C SER A 561 -12.45 28.94 2.76
N VAL A 562 -12.49 27.91 3.62
CA VAL A 562 -13.07 28.00 4.96
C VAL A 562 -11.97 28.23 5.99
N ASN A 563 -12.07 29.35 6.71
CA ASN A 563 -11.00 29.85 7.58
C ASN A 563 -11.12 29.37 9.04
N GLN A 564 -12.29 28.89 9.47
CA GLN A 564 -12.56 28.29 10.78
C GLN A 564 -13.67 27.24 10.68
N TRP A 565 -13.59 26.17 11.47
CA TRP A 565 -14.58 25.09 11.48
C TRP A 565 -14.62 24.37 12.83
N SER A 566 -15.81 23.98 13.28
CA SER A 566 -16.05 23.38 14.60
C SER A 566 -17.05 22.22 14.59
N GLY A 567 -17.21 21.52 13.45
CA GLY A 567 -18.18 20.42 13.30
C GLY A 567 -17.55 19.02 13.26
N ASP A 568 -18.19 18.06 13.94
CA ASP A 568 -17.70 16.69 14.17
C ASP A 568 -17.64 15.80 12.91
N GLU A 569 -18.33 16.20 11.83
CA GLU A 569 -18.51 15.42 10.59
C GLU A 569 -17.21 15.18 9.80
N GLY A 570 -16.15 15.95 10.05
CA GLY A 570 -14.88 16.05 9.30
C GLY A 570 -14.58 17.48 8.83
N PRO A 571 -13.41 17.77 8.21
CA PRO A 571 -13.06 19.14 7.82
C PRO A 571 -13.95 19.67 6.68
N PRO A 572 -13.93 20.99 6.41
CA PRO A 572 -14.66 21.59 5.30
C PRO A 572 -14.42 20.84 3.98
N GLY A 573 -15.49 20.62 3.22
CA GLY A 573 -15.47 19.81 1.99
C GLY A 573 -15.56 18.29 2.17
N PHE A 574 -15.35 17.73 3.37
CA PHE A 574 -15.29 16.27 3.60
C PHE A 574 -16.58 15.52 3.22
N LYS A 575 -17.76 16.16 3.30
CA LYS A 575 -19.03 15.64 2.76
C LYS A 575 -18.91 15.28 1.27
N TYR A 576 -18.34 16.17 0.46
CA TYR A 576 -18.15 15.93 -0.98
C TYR A 576 -17.08 14.86 -1.24
N PHE A 577 -16.01 14.79 -0.43
CA PHE A 577 -15.04 13.70 -0.49
C PHE A 577 -15.67 12.32 -0.19
N LYS A 578 -16.48 12.21 0.88
CA LYS A 578 -17.25 10.99 1.23
C LYS A 578 -18.20 10.53 0.11
N HIS A 579 -18.67 11.45 -0.74
CA HIS A 579 -19.44 11.12 -1.93
C HIS A 579 -18.57 10.81 -3.15
N ALA A 580 -17.47 11.54 -3.39
CA ALA A 580 -16.54 11.29 -4.49
C ALA A 580 -16.01 9.85 -4.50
N LEU A 581 -15.66 9.30 -3.32
CA LEU A 581 -15.22 7.92 -3.16
C LEU A 581 -16.24 6.86 -3.60
N ARG A 582 -17.53 7.21 -3.74
CA ARG A 582 -18.60 6.31 -4.24
C ARG A 582 -18.62 6.20 -5.77
N PHE A 583 -18.08 7.21 -6.45
CA PHE A 583 -17.91 7.26 -7.90
C PHE A 583 -16.48 6.91 -8.34
N LEU A 584 -15.55 6.73 -7.40
CA LEU A 584 -14.21 6.25 -7.68
C LEU A 584 -14.27 4.80 -8.20
N PRO A 585 -13.76 4.49 -9.41
CA PRO A 585 -13.79 3.14 -9.97
C PRO A 585 -12.99 2.12 -9.15
N ASP A 586 -13.13 0.83 -9.48
CA ASP A 586 -12.41 -0.25 -8.82
C ASP A 586 -10.98 -0.41 -9.34
N ILE A 587 -10.09 -0.88 -8.47
CA ILE A 587 -8.64 -0.90 -8.69
C ILE A 587 -8.16 -1.89 -9.78
N HIS A 588 -9.08 -2.68 -10.32
CA HIS A 588 -8.82 -3.68 -11.37
C HIS A 588 -9.39 -3.27 -12.73
N GLU A 589 -10.05 -2.11 -12.82
CA GLU A 589 -10.46 -1.51 -14.10
C GLU A 589 -9.26 -0.96 -14.87
N GLU A 590 -9.42 -0.80 -16.19
CA GLU A 590 -8.38 -0.35 -17.12
C GLU A 590 -7.75 1.00 -16.71
N GLY A 591 -6.46 1.21 -17.00
CA GLY A 591 -5.82 2.50 -16.75
C GLY A 591 -6.39 3.65 -17.60
N SER A 592 -6.34 4.89 -17.12
CA SER A 592 -6.44 6.07 -18.00
C SER A 592 -5.75 7.28 -17.36
N ILE A 593 -5.32 8.26 -18.17
CA ILE A 593 -4.70 9.50 -17.66
C ILE A 593 -5.67 10.20 -16.70
N PHE A 594 -6.95 10.23 -17.04
CA PHE A 594 -8.01 10.79 -16.21
C PHE A 594 -8.18 10.04 -14.87
N PHE A 595 -8.00 8.71 -14.85
CA PHE A 595 -8.02 7.96 -13.59
C PHE A 595 -6.77 8.23 -12.75
N VAL A 596 -5.59 8.45 -13.36
CA VAL A 596 -4.38 8.93 -12.66
C VAL A 596 -4.61 10.33 -12.05
N GLU A 597 -5.19 11.26 -12.81
CA GLU A 597 -5.56 12.61 -12.34
C GLU A 597 -6.47 12.54 -11.08
N VAL A 598 -7.52 11.70 -11.13
CA VAL A 598 -8.45 11.46 -10.01
C VAL A 598 -7.77 10.78 -8.81
N LEU A 599 -6.96 9.75 -9.04
CA LEU A 599 -6.26 9.03 -7.95
C LEU A 599 -5.24 9.93 -7.22
N CYS A 600 -4.61 10.88 -7.91
CA CYS A 600 -3.74 11.89 -7.27
C CYS A 600 -4.53 12.78 -6.31
N TYR A 601 -5.69 13.29 -6.73
CA TYR A 601 -6.58 14.05 -5.86
C TYR A 601 -7.04 13.23 -4.64
N VAL A 602 -7.42 11.95 -4.83
CA VAL A 602 -7.81 11.05 -3.72
C VAL A 602 -6.66 10.81 -2.75
N ALA A 603 -5.45 10.52 -3.26
CA ALA A 603 -4.27 10.31 -2.44
C ALA A 603 -3.92 11.56 -1.61
N TYR A 604 -3.92 12.73 -2.24
CA TYR A 604 -3.64 13.99 -1.55
C TYR A 604 -4.73 14.32 -0.53
N TYR A 605 -6.02 14.09 -0.81
CA TYR A 605 -7.09 14.35 0.17
C TYR A 605 -6.96 13.40 1.38
N MET A 606 -6.66 12.12 1.17
CA MET A 606 -6.34 11.19 2.27
C MET A 606 -5.15 11.68 3.11
N GLN A 607 -4.14 12.31 2.50
CA GLN A 607 -3.03 12.90 3.25
C GLN A 607 -3.44 14.11 4.08
N ASN A 608 -4.30 15.00 3.56
CA ASN A 608 -4.83 16.14 4.31
C ASN A 608 -5.65 15.67 5.52
N LEU A 609 -6.40 14.56 5.39
CA LEU A 609 -7.07 13.86 6.49
C LEU A 609 -6.12 13.11 7.45
N ASN A 610 -4.81 13.22 7.27
CA ASN A 610 -3.76 12.52 8.02
C ASN A 610 -3.85 10.98 7.92
N ARG A 611 -4.50 10.44 6.89
CA ARG A 611 -4.61 9.00 6.59
C ARG A 611 -3.45 8.53 5.70
N ARG A 612 -2.24 8.59 6.27
CA ARG A 612 -0.94 8.42 5.59
C ARG A 612 -0.83 7.13 4.79
N ASP A 613 -1.23 6.00 5.36
CA ASP A 613 -1.13 4.70 4.68
C ASP A 613 -2.07 4.62 3.46
N ALA A 614 -3.28 5.17 3.59
CA ALA A 614 -4.22 5.26 2.48
C ALA A 614 -3.70 6.21 1.38
N ALA A 615 -3.11 7.35 1.75
CA ALA A 615 -2.48 8.26 0.81
C ALA A 615 -1.33 7.59 0.04
N PHE A 616 -0.44 6.87 0.74
CA PHE A 616 0.65 6.10 0.14
C PHE A 616 0.17 4.98 -0.80
N ILE A 617 -0.89 4.25 -0.43
CA ILE A 617 -1.49 3.23 -1.29
C ILE A 617 -2.13 3.87 -2.54
N TYR A 618 -2.89 4.95 -2.40
CA TYR A 618 -3.54 5.61 -3.54
C TYR A 618 -2.54 6.29 -4.49
N ILE A 619 -1.48 6.95 -3.99
CA ILE A 619 -0.45 7.51 -4.88
C ILE A 619 0.39 6.40 -5.55
N GLY A 620 0.68 5.32 -4.82
CA GLY A 620 1.33 4.14 -5.38
C GLY A 620 0.47 3.41 -6.42
N LEU A 621 -0.86 3.52 -6.38
CA LEU A 621 -1.75 3.04 -7.44
C LEU A 621 -1.73 3.99 -8.64
N ALA A 622 -1.82 5.31 -8.41
CA ALA A 622 -1.74 6.33 -9.45
C ALA A 622 -0.43 6.24 -10.25
N LEU A 623 0.72 6.10 -9.57
CA LEU A 623 2.02 6.01 -10.22
C LEU A 623 2.17 4.69 -11.02
N ARG A 624 1.78 3.54 -10.47
CA ARG A 624 1.81 2.26 -11.21
C ARG A 624 0.91 2.29 -12.45
N MET A 625 -0.24 2.97 -12.36
CA MET A 625 -1.13 3.20 -13.51
C MET A 625 -0.48 4.14 -14.54
N ALA A 626 0.17 5.22 -14.10
CA ALA A 626 0.92 6.13 -14.97
C ALA A 626 2.11 5.43 -15.68
N ILE A 627 2.80 4.52 -14.99
CA ILE A 627 3.87 3.69 -15.55
C ILE A 627 3.29 2.75 -16.62
N SER A 628 2.20 2.04 -16.30
CA SER A 628 1.49 1.12 -17.22
C SER A 628 0.96 1.82 -18.49
N LEU A 629 0.52 3.08 -18.37
CA LEU A 629 0.09 3.92 -19.49
C LEU A 629 1.25 4.53 -20.30
N GLY A 630 2.51 4.24 -19.93
CA GLY A 630 3.70 4.80 -20.57
C GLY A 630 3.87 6.31 -20.37
N LEU A 631 3.37 6.89 -19.27
CA LEU A 631 3.49 8.34 -19.00
C LEU A 631 4.90 8.74 -18.54
N HIS A 632 5.75 7.77 -18.17
CA HIS A 632 7.13 7.98 -17.75
C HIS A 632 8.14 8.08 -18.92
N GLN A 633 7.68 7.87 -20.16
CA GLN A 633 8.47 7.94 -21.39
C GLN A 633 7.94 9.03 -22.33
N GLU A 634 8.82 9.73 -23.05
CA GLU A 634 8.40 10.64 -24.11
C GLU A 634 7.83 9.87 -25.29
N VAL A 635 6.79 10.39 -25.95
CA VAL A 635 6.15 9.74 -27.09
C VAL A 635 6.36 10.57 -28.34
N LEU A 636 7.10 10.02 -29.32
CA LEU A 636 7.46 10.70 -30.57
C LEU A 636 6.49 10.41 -31.74
N ASP A 637 5.38 9.72 -31.50
CA ASP A 637 4.37 9.38 -32.51
C ASP A 637 3.78 10.65 -33.16
N PRO A 638 3.90 10.84 -34.49
CA PRO A 638 3.29 11.97 -35.19
C PRO A 638 1.75 12.04 -35.10
N GLY A 639 1.07 10.92 -34.77
CA GLY A 639 -0.37 10.86 -34.61
C GLY A 639 -0.93 11.48 -33.32
N ILE A 640 -0.07 11.82 -32.36
CA ILE A 640 -0.47 12.44 -31.08
C ILE A 640 -0.27 13.96 -31.15
N SER A 641 -1.25 14.74 -30.68
CA SER A 641 -1.12 16.21 -30.66
C SER A 641 -0.13 16.69 -29.60
N GLU A 642 0.48 17.86 -29.79
CA GLU A 642 1.38 18.44 -28.77
C GLU A 642 0.63 18.81 -27.48
N THR A 643 -0.67 19.11 -27.59
CA THR A 643 -1.59 19.29 -26.45
C THR A 643 -1.71 18.00 -25.63
N ASP A 644 -1.79 16.85 -26.29
CA ASP A 644 -1.86 15.54 -25.62
C ASP A 644 -0.51 15.10 -25.06
N ARG A 645 0.60 15.35 -25.77
CA ARG A 645 1.96 15.15 -25.21
C ARG A 645 2.14 15.97 -23.95
N ASN A 646 1.80 17.26 -23.98
CA ASN A 646 1.88 18.12 -22.81
C ASN A 646 0.89 17.72 -21.69
N ARG A 647 -0.27 17.13 -22.00
CA ARG A 647 -1.12 16.49 -20.96
C ARG A 647 -0.41 15.29 -20.32
N ARG A 648 0.22 14.40 -21.11
CA ARG A 648 1.02 13.26 -20.59
C ARG A 648 2.17 13.75 -19.69
N ARG A 649 2.94 14.75 -20.13
CA ARG A 649 4.04 15.37 -19.35
C ARG A 649 3.54 15.96 -18.04
N ARG A 650 2.49 16.78 -18.07
CA ARG A 650 1.93 17.40 -16.83
C ARG A 650 1.35 16.37 -15.88
N ALA A 651 0.62 15.37 -16.38
CA ALA A 651 0.09 14.28 -15.55
C ALA A 651 1.22 13.47 -14.89
N TRP A 652 2.26 13.11 -15.64
CA TRP A 652 3.44 12.42 -15.11
C TRP A 652 4.15 13.22 -14.03
N TRP A 653 4.57 14.46 -14.32
CA TRP A 653 5.34 15.24 -13.35
C TRP A 653 4.53 15.60 -12.10
N SER A 654 3.20 15.67 -12.20
CA SER A 654 2.31 15.82 -11.04
C SER A 654 2.28 14.55 -10.17
N VAL A 655 2.04 13.36 -10.74
CA VAL A 655 2.02 12.10 -9.96
C VAL A 655 3.40 11.75 -9.40
N TYR A 656 4.47 12.01 -10.15
CA TYR A 656 5.87 11.87 -9.71
C TYR A 656 6.15 12.78 -8.50
N SER A 657 5.86 14.08 -8.62
CA SER A 657 6.14 15.04 -7.54
C SER A 657 5.37 14.70 -6.27
N LEU A 658 4.12 14.24 -6.42
CA LEU A 658 3.27 13.82 -5.31
C LEU A 658 3.74 12.49 -4.67
N ASP A 659 4.23 11.50 -5.43
CA ASP A 659 4.91 10.31 -4.86
C ASP A 659 6.13 10.72 -4.02
N ARG A 660 7.05 11.52 -4.59
CA ARG A 660 8.26 11.94 -3.88
C ARG A 660 7.92 12.69 -2.58
N VAL A 661 6.97 13.61 -2.63
CA VAL A 661 6.52 14.39 -1.46
C VAL A 661 5.88 13.51 -0.39
N LEU A 662 4.96 12.61 -0.75
CA LEU A 662 4.25 11.76 0.22
C LEU A 662 5.17 10.69 0.80
N SER A 663 5.87 9.93 -0.05
CA SER A 663 6.73 8.81 0.33
C SER A 663 7.91 9.27 1.20
N VAL A 664 8.63 10.33 0.80
CA VAL A 664 9.81 10.79 1.57
C VAL A 664 9.41 11.46 2.89
N LYS A 665 8.27 12.17 2.98
CA LYS A 665 7.80 12.76 4.25
C LYS A 665 7.13 11.75 5.20
N SER A 666 6.62 10.62 4.72
CA SER A 666 6.23 9.48 5.59
C SER A 666 7.42 8.61 5.99
N GLY A 667 8.48 8.61 5.18
CA GLY A 667 9.65 7.73 5.33
C GLY A 667 9.52 6.39 4.62
N ASN A 668 8.55 6.25 3.71
CA ASN A 668 8.44 5.12 2.82
C ASN A 668 9.47 5.21 1.67
N PRO A 669 9.93 4.07 1.12
CA PRO A 669 10.74 4.08 -0.10
C PRO A 669 9.99 4.71 -1.28
N ILE A 670 10.73 5.42 -2.14
CA ILE A 670 10.22 5.87 -3.44
C ILE A 670 10.05 4.67 -4.38
N THR A 671 9.13 4.78 -5.35
CA THR A 671 8.57 3.60 -6.05
C THR A 671 8.99 3.43 -7.52
N ILE A 672 9.77 4.38 -8.06
CA ILE A 672 10.47 4.33 -9.35
C ILE A 672 11.82 5.06 -9.19
N GLN A 673 12.89 4.67 -9.86
CA GLN A 673 14.14 5.43 -9.86
C GLN A 673 14.07 6.56 -10.90
N ASP A 674 15.06 7.46 -10.94
CA ASP A 674 15.03 8.60 -11.86
C ASP A 674 15.62 8.27 -13.23
N GLU A 675 16.47 7.25 -13.29
CA GLU A 675 17.08 6.65 -14.47
C GLU A 675 16.06 5.95 -15.38
N ASP A 676 14.92 5.53 -14.84
CA ASP A 676 13.82 4.90 -15.58
C ASP A 676 13.00 5.91 -16.42
N ILE A 677 13.23 7.22 -16.25
CA ILE A 677 12.33 8.29 -16.69
C ILE A 677 12.86 9.00 -17.96
N GLY A 678 12.27 8.68 -19.11
CA GLY A 678 12.64 9.25 -20.42
C GLY A 678 11.75 10.40 -20.92
N ILE A 679 10.77 10.87 -20.15
CA ILE A 679 9.86 11.95 -20.55
C ILE A 679 10.43 13.36 -20.33
N THR A 680 10.09 14.32 -21.19
CA THR A 680 10.58 15.71 -21.14
C THR A 680 9.72 16.64 -20.26
N TRP A 681 10.21 17.85 -20.00
CA TRP A 681 9.46 18.89 -19.27
C TRP A 681 8.25 19.39 -20.08
N PRO A 682 7.15 19.83 -19.43
CA PRO A 682 6.04 20.46 -20.14
C PRO A 682 6.52 21.74 -20.85
N ALA A 683 6.14 21.91 -22.12
CA ALA A 683 6.58 23.02 -22.96
C ALA A 683 5.40 23.94 -23.32
N ALA A 684 5.70 25.20 -23.64
CA ALA A 684 4.75 26.10 -24.29
C ALA A 684 4.18 25.46 -25.58
N LEU A 685 2.87 25.68 -25.81
CA LEU A 685 2.28 25.43 -27.11
C LEU A 685 2.64 26.56 -28.07
N ASP A 686 2.77 26.22 -29.35
CA ASP A 686 2.84 27.14 -30.50
C ASP A 686 3.99 28.17 -30.52
N GLY A 687 5.01 27.98 -29.67
CA GLY A 687 6.24 28.80 -29.69
C GLY A 687 6.06 30.24 -29.22
N SER A 688 4.96 30.57 -28.54
CA SER A 688 4.79 31.89 -27.92
C SER A 688 5.84 32.10 -26.83
N THR A 689 6.37 33.32 -26.69
CA THR A 689 7.41 33.66 -25.70
C THR A 689 6.90 33.75 -24.25
N SER A 690 5.65 33.35 -24.01
CA SER A 690 5.04 33.24 -22.69
C SER A 690 4.88 31.75 -22.37
N ASP A 691 5.90 31.13 -21.77
CA ASP A 691 5.73 29.82 -21.15
C ASP A 691 4.53 29.87 -20.18
N PRO A 692 3.54 28.97 -20.30
CA PRO A 692 2.32 29.05 -19.50
C PRO A 692 2.66 28.84 -18.02
N TRP A 693 2.57 29.89 -17.22
CA TRP A 693 3.11 30.01 -15.86
C TRP A 693 2.95 28.78 -14.95
N PRO A 694 1.79 28.09 -14.87
CA PRO A 694 1.66 26.84 -14.10
C PRO A 694 2.60 25.70 -14.52
N SER A 695 3.04 25.66 -15.78
CA SER A 695 4.03 24.69 -16.28
C SER A 695 5.45 25.02 -15.83
N ILE A 696 5.77 26.31 -15.65
CA ILE A 696 7.03 26.78 -15.04
C ILE A 696 7.03 26.37 -13.56
N VAL A 697 5.96 26.72 -12.82
CA VAL A 697 5.78 26.39 -11.40
C VAL A 697 5.91 24.89 -11.16
N LEU A 698 5.16 24.06 -11.92
CA LEU A 698 5.28 22.61 -11.89
C LEU A 698 6.71 22.15 -12.14
N THR A 699 7.38 22.63 -13.18
CA THR A 699 8.74 22.21 -13.54
C THR A 699 9.75 22.46 -12.41
N TYR A 700 9.77 23.66 -11.82
CA TYR A 700 10.69 23.97 -10.73
C TYR A 700 10.33 23.26 -9.42
N TYR A 701 9.03 23.04 -9.14
CA TYR A 701 8.57 22.23 -8.01
C TYR A 701 8.91 20.74 -8.17
N THR A 702 8.86 20.21 -9.40
CA THR A 702 9.27 18.84 -9.74
C THR A 702 10.78 18.66 -9.60
N GLN A 703 11.61 19.65 -9.98
CA GLN A 703 13.05 19.60 -9.75
C GLN A 703 13.41 19.52 -8.26
N LEU A 704 12.72 20.27 -7.39
CA LEU A 704 12.84 20.09 -5.93
C LEU A 704 12.38 18.71 -5.48
N SER A 705 11.29 18.20 -6.04
CA SER A 705 10.74 16.88 -5.68
C SER A 705 11.69 15.73 -6.08
N ARG A 706 12.45 15.90 -7.17
CA ARG A 706 13.57 15.03 -7.57
C ARG A 706 14.71 15.07 -6.53
N ILE A 707 15.12 16.26 -6.10
CA ILE A 707 16.13 16.41 -5.02
C ILE A 707 15.62 15.79 -3.71
N LEU A 708 14.33 15.93 -3.38
CA LEU A 708 13.70 15.28 -2.22
C LEU A 708 13.75 13.74 -2.31
N GLY A 709 13.56 13.17 -3.50
CA GLY A 709 13.76 11.73 -3.75
C GLY A 709 15.17 11.27 -3.35
N ARG A 710 16.20 11.95 -3.87
CA ARG A 710 17.60 11.68 -3.52
C ARG A 710 17.91 11.90 -2.04
N ILE A 711 17.33 12.90 -1.38
CA ILE A 711 17.41 13.07 0.09
C ILE A 711 16.86 11.83 0.80
N GLY A 712 15.70 11.31 0.38
CA GLY A 712 15.11 10.10 0.95
C GLY A 712 16.00 8.86 0.84
N GLU A 713 16.72 8.71 -0.28
CA GLU A 713 17.56 7.55 -0.54
C GLU A 713 18.99 7.67 0.00
N GLU A 714 19.70 8.76 -0.29
CA GLU A 714 21.11 8.92 0.08
C GLU A 714 21.31 9.18 1.59
N ILE A 715 20.35 9.85 2.24
CA ILE A 715 20.50 10.31 3.63
C ILE A 715 19.74 9.43 4.64
N TYR A 716 18.61 8.83 4.24
CA TYR A 716 17.70 8.15 5.18
C TYR A 716 17.55 6.62 5.00
N ARG A 717 18.13 6.01 3.96
CA ARG A 717 18.03 4.57 3.67
C ARG A 717 19.17 3.77 4.35
N LYS A 718 18.85 2.72 5.12
CA LYS A 718 19.87 1.79 5.70
C LYS A 718 20.58 1.02 4.56
N LYS A 719 21.90 0.78 4.54
CA LYS A 719 23.02 1.24 5.39
C LYS A 719 24.06 2.00 4.53
N PRO A 720 24.60 3.14 4.97
CA PRO A 720 25.87 3.66 4.46
C PRO A 720 27.05 2.81 4.98
N ARG A 721 28.12 2.67 4.18
CA ARG A 721 29.31 1.85 4.51
C ARG A 721 30.37 2.57 5.35
N SER A 722 30.21 3.88 5.60
CA SER A 722 31.03 4.70 6.50
C SER A 722 30.33 6.05 6.72
N GLY A 723 30.67 6.77 7.80
CA GLY A 723 30.22 8.15 8.02
C GLY A 723 30.73 9.16 6.98
N SER A 724 31.82 8.83 6.26
CA SER A 724 32.33 9.65 5.15
C SER A 724 31.33 9.77 3.99
N ASN A 725 30.57 8.71 3.71
CA ASN A 725 29.58 8.71 2.62
C ASN A 725 28.46 9.73 2.85
N LEU A 726 27.96 9.88 4.08
CA LEU A 726 26.94 10.87 4.42
C LEU A 726 27.41 12.29 4.07
N ILE A 727 28.65 12.63 4.43
CA ILE A 727 29.19 13.97 4.23
C ILE A 727 29.31 14.28 2.73
N MET A 728 29.67 13.30 1.90
CA MET A 728 29.69 13.44 0.44
C MET A 728 28.29 13.66 -0.14
N SER A 729 27.29 12.86 0.25
CA SER A 729 25.90 13.03 -0.20
C SER A 729 25.30 14.36 0.25
N VAL A 730 25.52 14.77 1.50
CA VAL A 730 25.10 16.09 2.02
C VAL A 730 25.73 17.23 1.22
N GLN A 731 27.02 17.14 0.88
CA GLN A 731 27.68 18.15 0.06
C GLN A 731 27.15 18.17 -1.39
N SER A 732 26.94 17.00 -2.01
CA SER A 732 26.33 16.88 -3.34
C SER A 732 24.96 17.55 -3.38
N ILE A 733 24.05 17.13 -2.49
CA ILE A 733 22.67 17.63 -2.44
C ILE A 733 22.64 19.13 -2.10
N THR A 734 23.56 19.62 -1.25
CA THR A 734 23.68 21.06 -0.97
C THR A 734 24.11 21.86 -2.21
N ASN A 735 25.03 21.31 -3.03
CA ASN A 735 25.43 21.93 -4.30
C ASN A 735 24.28 21.95 -5.31
N ASP A 736 23.49 20.88 -5.39
CA ASP A 736 22.32 20.78 -6.27
C ASP A 736 21.21 21.77 -5.87
N LEU A 737 20.91 21.87 -4.58
CA LEU A 737 19.99 22.88 -4.02
C LEU A 737 20.48 24.31 -4.31
N ALA A 738 21.77 24.58 -4.13
CA ALA A 738 22.35 25.88 -4.47
C ALA A 738 22.35 26.16 -5.98
N SER A 739 22.37 25.13 -6.84
CA SER A 739 22.27 25.27 -8.29
C SER A 739 20.83 25.57 -8.73
N TRP A 740 19.86 24.84 -8.18
CA TRP A 740 18.45 25.10 -8.37
C TRP A 740 18.05 26.52 -7.92
N LEU A 741 18.57 26.99 -6.78
CA LEU A 741 18.30 28.34 -6.28
C LEU A 741 18.88 29.44 -7.20
N ARG A 742 19.91 29.15 -8.00
CA ARG A 742 20.42 30.07 -9.04
C ARG A 742 19.59 30.00 -10.33
N SER A 743 18.93 28.88 -10.62
CA SER A 743 18.19 28.66 -11.88
C SER A 743 16.71 29.05 -11.82
N ILE A 744 16.12 29.22 -10.63
CA ILE A 744 14.73 29.63 -10.47
C ILE A 744 14.49 31.06 -11.03
N PRO A 745 13.39 31.33 -11.76
CA PRO A 745 13.06 32.67 -12.28
C PRO A 745 12.75 33.67 -11.16
N ASP A 746 13.01 34.96 -11.40
CA ASP A 746 12.85 36.00 -10.38
C ASP A 746 11.42 36.11 -9.82
N GLY A 747 10.39 35.92 -10.65
CA GLY A 747 8.98 35.92 -10.22
C GLY A 747 8.56 34.75 -9.31
N LEU A 748 9.48 33.82 -8.99
CA LEU A 748 9.28 32.74 -8.00
C LEU A 748 10.32 32.81 -6.84
N ARG A 749 11.15 33.85 -6.81
CA ARG A 749 12.09 34.12 -5.70
C ARG A 749 11.37 34.91 -4.60
N ILE A 750 11.78 34.69 -3.35
CA ILE A 750 11.31 35.51 -2.23
C ILE A 750 12.32 36.61 -1.94
N ASP A 751 11.87 37.86 -2.10
CA ASP A 751 12.47 39.01 -1.45
C ASP A 751 11.91 39.13 -0.02
N PHE A 752 12.75 38.85 0.97
CA PHE A 752 12.38 38.94 2.39
C PHE A 752 12.19 40.39 2.89
N THR A 753 12.50 41.40 2.09
CA THR A 753 12.27 42.82 2.43
C THR A 753 10.87 43.30 2.05
N THR A 754 10.28 42.76 0.98
CA THR A 754 8.91 43.08 0.53
C THR A 754 7.87 42.05 0.96
N LEU A 755 8.29 40.93 1.55
CA LEU A 755 7.47 39.75 1.87
C LEU A 755 6.17 40.05 2.66
N ASP A 756 6.18 41.03 3.57
CA ASP A 756 4.97 41.44 4.32
C ASP A 756 3.94 42.21 3.45
N THR A 757 4.31 42.64 2.24
CA THR A 757 3.46 43.43 1.32
C THR A 757 3.09 42.68 0.04
N HIS A 758 4.00 41.85 -0.49
CA HIS A 758 3.85 41.16 -1.77
C HIS A 758 4.21 39.69 -1.62
N VAL A 759 3.20 38.82 -1.69
CA VAL A 759 3.34 37.35 -1.60
C VAL A 759 2.22 36.66 -2.39
N ASN A 760 2.55 35.59 -3.11
CA ASN A 760 1.60 34.73 -3.84
C ASN A 760 1.79 33.24 -3.48
N ARG A 761 0.80 32.41 -3.85
CA ARG A 761 0.70 31.03 -3.33
C ARG A 761 1.71 30.07 -3.95
N GLU A 762 2.12 30.30 -5.19
CA GLU A 762 3.14 29.49 -5.87
C GLU A 762 4.53 29.74 -5.30
N THR A 763 4.89 31.01 -5.08
CA THR A 763 6.16 31.41 -4.47
C THR A 763 6.27 30.87 -3.05
N VAL A 764 5.21 30.98 -2.24
CA VAL A 764 5.12 30.33 -0.93
C VAL A 764 5.37 28.81 -1.06
N SER A 765 4.61 28.12 -1.90
CA SER A 765 4.67 26.66 -2.00
C SER A 765 6.03 26.14 -2.48
N ILE A 766 6.65 26.79 -3.47
CA ILE A 766 7.99 26.42 -3.97
C ILE A 766 9.08 26.69 -2.93
N ASN A 767 9.09 27.86 -2.28
CA ASN A 767 10.16 28.22 -1.36
C ASN A 767 10.08 27.41 -0.05
N LEU A 768 8.88 27.10 0.45
CA LEU A 768 8.71 26.17 1.58
C LEU A 768 9.23 24.77 1.25
N HIS A 769 8.99 24.28 0.03
CA HIS A 769 9.51 22.99 -0.44
C HIS A 769 11.05 23.00 -0.53
N PHE A 770 11.65 24.08 -1.05
CA PHE A 770 13.11 24.28 -1.06
C PHE A 770 13.71 24.27 0.35
N TYR A 771 13.20 25.10 1.27
CA TYR A 771 13.70 25.14 2.64
C TYR A 771 13.45 23.84 3.40
N SER A 772 12.38 23.09 3.08
CA SER A 772 12.18 21.72 3.58
C SER A 772 13.26 20.76 3.09
N CYS A 773 13.72 20.87 1.84
CA CYS A 773 14.82 20.05 1.33
C CYS A 773 16.15 20.40 2.00
N VAL A 774 16.46 21.69 2.19
CA VAL A 774 17.64 22.14 2.97
C VAL A 774 17.58 21.58 4.40
N ASN A 775 16.44 21.75 5.07
CA ASN A 775 16.23 21.26 6.44
C ASN A 775 16.43 19.74 6.53
N MET A 776 15.83 18.95 5.63
CA MET A 776 15.97 17.49 5.63
C MET A 776 17.40 17.02 5.29
N THR A 777 18.10 17.72 4.40
CA THR A 777 19.51 17.41 4.08
C THR A 777 20.42 17.52 5.30
N ALA A 778 20.23 18.56 6.12
CA ALA A 778 21.09 18.85 7.27
C ALA A 778 20.58 18.25 8.60
N ARG A 779 19.31 17.85 8.71
CA ARG A 779 18.66 17.35 9.94
C ARG A 779 19.48 16.28 10.70
N PRO A 780 20.11 15.27 10.07
CA PRO A 780 20.91 14.29 10.82
C PRO A 780 22.14 14.89 11.51
N LEU A 781 22.80 15.86 10.87
CA LEU A 781 23.96 16.56 11.43
C LEU A 781 23.56 17.44 12.62
N VAL A 782 22.43 18.14 12.51
CA VAL A 782 21.85 18.93 13.62
C VAL A 782 21.51 18.00 14.80
N PHE A 783 20.87 16.85 14.53
CA PHE A 783 20.53 15.86 15.57
C PHE A 783 21.76 15.27 16.27
N TYR A 784 22.84 14.97 15.54
CA TYR A 784 24.10 14.51 16.12
C TYR A 784 24.69 15.53 17.11
N ILE A 785 24.65 16.82 16.80
CA ILE A 785 25.12 17.89 17.70
C ILE A 785 24.23 18.04 18.93
N ILE A 786 22.92 17.89 18.77
CA ILE A 786 21.96 17.89 19.89
C ILE A 786 22.27 16.72 20.84
N GLN A 787 22.36 15.49 20.34
CA GLN A 787 22.64 14.30 21.17
C GLN A 787 23.96 14.46 21.93
N ARG A 788 25.05 14.79 21.21
CA ARG A 788 26.38 15.04 21.78
C ARG A 788 26.34 16.04 22.94
N ARG A 789 25.46 17.05 22.89
CA ARG A 789 25.30 18.07 23.94
C ARG A 789 24.41 17.63 25.10
N LEU A 790 23.32 16.91 24.86
CA LEU A 790 22.49 16.33 25.91
C LEU A 790 23.30 15.34 26.76
N ASP A 791 24.10 14.49 26.12
CA ASP A 791 25.01 13.55 26.79
C ASP A 791 26.06 14.30 27.64
N THR A 792 26.66 15.36 27.09
CA THR A 792 27.65 16.22 27.77
C THR A 792 27.05 16.91 29.02
N ALA A 793 25.80 17.39 28.90
CA ALA A 793 25.07 18.05 29.98
C ALA A 793 24.70 17.07 31.11
N ALA A 794 24.25 15.85 30.77
CA ALA A 794 24.00 14.78 31.74
C ALA A 794 25.26 14.41 32.54
N LEU A 795 26.43 14.45 31.90
CA LEU A 795 27.74 14.23 32.53
C LEU A 795 28.27 15.44 33.33
N LYS A 796 27.54 16.56 33.40
CA LYS A 796 27.90 17.81 34.12
C LYS A 796 29.27 18.39 33.74
N THR A 797 29.72 18.14 32.51
CA THR A 797 30.99 18.71 31.99
C THR A 797 30.73 20.06 31.30
N SER A 798 31.74 20.92 31.23
CA SER A 798 31.63 22.22 30.56
C SER A 798 31.45 22.03 29.05
N ALA A 799 30.23 22.30 28.55
CA ALA A 799 29.91 22.16 27.13
C ALA A 799 30.69 23.19 26.29
N GLY A 800 31.81 22.75 25.71
CA GLY A 800 32.61 23.54 24.75
C GLY A 800 31.83 23.92 23.49
N ASP A 801 32.41 24.76 22.63
CA ASP A 801 31.73 25.23 21.42
C ASP A 801 31.17 24.06 20.57
N TRP A 802 29.95 24.22 20.06
CA TRP A 802 29.33 23.21 19.19
C TRP A 802 30.10 23.02 17.88
N LYS A 803 30.84 24.04 17.44
CA LYS A 803 31.74 23.99 16.27
C LYS A 803 33.02 23.18 16.54
N ALA A 804 33.35 22.87 17.79
CA ALA A 804 34.55 22.12 18.14
C ALA A 804 34.54 20.69 17.56
N GLY A 805 35.62 20.36 16.85
CA GLY A 805 35.81 19.07 16.17
C GLY A 805 35.04 18.91 14.86
N LEU A 806 34.44 19.97 14.31
CA LEU A 806 33.70 19.92 13.03
C LEU A 806 34.48 20.59 11.90
N ALA A 807 34.31 20.08 10.67
CA ALA A 807 34.81 20.74 9.47
C ALA A 807 33.99 22.01 9.16
N PRO A 808 34.60 23.08 8.58
CA PRO A 808 33.89 24.33 8.26
C PRO A 808 32.63 24.12 7.39
N ASN A 809 32.68 23.21 6.42
CA ASN A 809 31.54 22.90 5.56
C ASN A 809 30.37 22.30 6.36
N THR A 810 30.65 21.44 7.34
CA THR A 810 29.63 20.85 8.24
C THR A 810 28.97 21.92 9.11
N VAL A 811 29.75 22.89 9.60
CA VAL A 811 29.24 24.05 10.33
C VAL A 811 28.35 24.91 9.43
N ALA A 812 28.79 25.21 8.21
CA ALA A 812 28.02 26.00 7.25
C ALA A 812 26.68 25.34 6.86
N VAL A 813 26.65 24.01 6.70
CA VAL A 813 25.41 23.25 6.45
C VAL A 813 24.45 23.33 7.65
N ILE A 814 24.95 23.28 8.88
CA ILE A 814 24.14 23.46 10.11
C ILE A 814 23.61 24.89 10.22
N ASP A 815 24.46 25.91 10.04
CA ASP A 815 24.06 27.32 10.07
C ASP A 815 23.03 27.63 8.95
N SER A 816 23.16 27.00 7.77
CA SER A 816 22.18 27.07 6.67
C SER A 816 20.84 26.42 7.02
N CYS A 817 20.85 25.31 7.76
CA CYS A 817 19.65 24.62 8.23
C CYS A 817 18.86 25.46 9.25
N ILE A 818 19.55 26.07 10.22
CA ILE A 818 18.94 26.99 11.18
C ILE A 818 18.33 28.19 10.43
N THR A 819 19.03 28.71 9.42
CA THR A 819 18.55 29.81 8.57
C THR A 819 17.33 29.39 7.73
N ALA A 820 17.32 28.19 7.16
CA ALA A 820 16.20 27.64 6.39
C ALA A 820 14.94 27.46 7.25
N ALA A 821 15.04 26.95 8.48
CA ALA A 821 13.91 26.86 9.40
C ALA A 821 13.35 28.25 9.77
N ARG A 822 14.21 29.25 9.99
CA ARG A 822 13.78 30.66 10.19
C ARG A 822 13.07 31.23 8.96
N ALA A 823 13.60 30.97 7.76
CA ALA A 823 12.98 31.39 6.51
C ALA A 823 11.60 30.74 6.33
N THR A 824 11.45 29.43 6.60
CA THR A 824 10.15 28.75 6.65
C THR A 824 9.17 29.48 7.58
N THR A 825 9.58 29.84 8.80
CA THR A 825 8.71 30.62 9.71
C THR A 825 8.31 31.98 9.12
N MET A 826 9.26 32.75 8.58
CA MET A 826 8.97 34.09 8.03
C MET A 826 8.00 34.04 6.83
N ILE A 827 8.14 33.03 5.97
CA ILE A 827 7.25 32.81 4.82
C ILE A 827 5.85 32.44 5.28
N MET A 828 5.72 31.60 6.32
CA MET A 828 4.42 31.23 6.87
C MET A 828 3.76 32.38 7.66
N ASP A 829 4.54 33.23 8.35
CA ASP A 829 4.05 34.42 9.03
C ASP A 829 3.47 35.46 8.05
N ALA A 830 4.17 35.69 6.93
CA ALA A 830 3.67 36.51 5.83
C ALA A 830 2.45 35.88 5.13
N ALA A 831 2.46 34.57 4.89
CA ALA A 831 1.30 33.86 4.38
C ALA A 831 0.08 33.97 5.32
N ALA A 832 0.29 33.98 6.65
CA ALA A 832 -0.79 34.21 7.62
C ALA A 832 -1.38 35.62 7.49
N LYS A 833 -0.52 36.65 7.40
CA LYS A 833 -0.93 38.06 7.23
C LYS A 833 -1.74 38.32 5.95
N HIS A 834 -1.54 37.50 4.91
CA HIS A 834 -2.25 37.59 3.62
C HIS A 834 -3.34 36.50 3.46
N ASN A 835 -3.72 35.80 4.54
CA ASN A 835 -4.70 34.68 4.52
C ASN A 835 -4.37 33.54 3.52
N LEU A 836 -3.10 33.36 3.13
CA LEU A 836 -2.63 32.33 2.19
C LEU A 836 -2.27 30.98 2.84
N ILE A 837 -2.59 30.77 4.13
CA ILE A 837 -2.35 29.50 4.83
C ILE A 837 -3.48 28.51 4.56
N ALA A 838 -3.11 27.31 4.12
CA ALA A 838 -4.05 26.19 4.06
C ALA A 838 -4.27 25.61 5.47
N THR A 839 -5.25 26.15 6.22
CA THR A 839 -5.52 25.78 7.63
C THR A 839 -5.74 24.29 7.86
N TYR A 840 -6.38 23.58 6.93
CA TYR A 840 -6.55 22.11 6.96
C TYR A 840 -5.62 21.38 5.97
N GLY A 841 -4.64 22.09 5.41
CA GLY A 841 -3.67 21.59 4.43
C GLY A 841 -2.51 20.84 5.08
N TYR A 842 -2.16 19.67 4.51
CA TYR A 842 -1.04 18.86 5.00
C TYR A 842 0.32 19.56 4.86
N LEU A 843 0.60 20.18 3.70
CA LEU A 843 1.94 20.70 3.39
C LEU A 843 2.35 21.82 4.35
N ASP A 844 1.54 22.89 4.44
CA ASP A 844 1.74 24.03 5.33
C ASP A 844 1.93 23.57 6.79
N GLY A 845 1.03 22.70 7.28
CA GLY A 845 1.09 22.14 8.63
C GLY A 845 2.30 21.21 8.88
N ASP A 846 2.91 20.62 7.85
CA ASP A 846 4.14 19.83 7.94
C ASP A 846 5.41 20.68 7.84
N TYR A 847 5.39 21.75 7.02
CA TYR A 847 6.47 22.72 6.93
C TYR A 847 6.62 23.52 8.24
N ILE A 848 5.53 24.09 8.78
CA ILE A 848 5.59 24.78 10.09
C ILE A 848 6.03 23.80 11.19
N PHE A 849 5.45 22.60 11.25
CA PHE A 849 5.83 21.61 12.27
C PHE A 849 7.31 21.20 12.20
N SER A 850 7.86 21.00 10.99
CA SER A 850 9.29 20.67 10.84
C SER A 850 10.21 21.85 11.17
N ALA A 851 9.81 23.09 10.90
CA ALA A 851 10.57 24.28 11.29
C ALA A 851 10.51 24.49 12.82
N ALA A 852 9.32 24.42 13.41
CA ALA A 852 9.10 24.55 14.84
C ALA A 852 9.87 23.48 15.65
N LEU A 853 9.80 22.21 15.23
CA LEU A 853 10.57 21.13 15.85
C LEU A 853 12.08 21.40 15.81
N LEU A 854 12.60 21.84 14.66
CA LEU A 854 14.02 22.16 14.54
C LEU A 854 14.41 23.36 15.41
N LEU A 855 13.58 24.42 15.45
CA LEU A 855 13.85 25.62 16.23
C LEU A 855 13.74 25.38 17.75
N VAL A 856 12.80 24.55 18.22
CA VAL A 856 12.77 24.10 19.64
C VAL A 856 14.08 23.40 20.00
N MET A 857 14.53 22.44 19.18
CA MET A 857 15.76 21.70 19.45
C MET A 857 17.04 22.55 19.29
N VAL A 858 17.02 23.58 18.45
CA VAL A 858 18.12 24.53 18.31
C VAL A 858 18.22 25.46 19.52
N ASN A 859 17.11 26.06 19.97
CA ASN A 859 17.10 26.90 21.18
C ASN A 859 17.46 26.12 22.45
N ALA A 860 17.21 24.80 22.45
CA ALA A 860 17.61 23.88 23.51
C ALA A 860 19.12 23.58 23.56
N ALA A 861 19.75 23.30 22.41
CA ALA A 861 21.13 22.76 22.37
C ALA A 861 22.21 23.77 21.98
N PHE A 862 21.88 24.79 21.19
CA PHE A 862 22.85 25.75 20.64
C PHE A 862 22.96 27.01 21.54
N PRO A 863 24.03 27.82 21.39
CA PRO A 863 24.13 29.09 22.10
C PRO A 863 22.89 29.98 21.86
N HIS A 864 22.41 30.64 22.92
CA HIS A 864 21.21 31.46 22.86
C HIS A 864 21.28 32.50 21.73
N ASN A 865 20.22 32.56 20.92
CA ASN A 865 20.10 33.48 19.80
C ASN A 865 18.66 33.99 19.74
N GLU A 866 18.48 35.30 19.87
CA GLU A 866 17.15 35.91 19.96
C GLU A 866 16.33 35.70 18.68
N ALA A 867 16.95 35.70 17.50
CA ALA A 867 16.23 35.47 16.25
C ALA A 867 15.75 34.00 16.12
N ASN A 868 16.53 33.03 16.60
CA ASN A 868 16.07 31.64 16.70
C ASN A 868 14.90 31.50 17.68
N MET A 869 14.91 32.25 18.78
CA MET A 869 13.83 32.24 19.79
C MET A 869 12.55 32.88 19.24
N ARG A 870 12.63 34.09 18.66
CA ARG A 870 11.49 34.75 18.02
C ARG A 870 10.86 33.88 16.93
N SER A 871 11.67 33.28 16.05
CA SER A 871 11.17 32.36 15.02
C SER A 871 10.56 31.07 15.57
N MET A 872 10.99 30.60 16.74
CA MET A 872 10.35 29.47 17.43
C MET A 872 8.95 29.85 17.93
N GLU A 873 8.81 30.99 18.61
CA GLU A 873 7.51 31.45 19.13
C GLU A 873 6.52 31.75 18.00
N THR A 874 6.95 32.40 16.91
CA THR A 874 6.09 32.60 15.73
C THR A 874 5.62 31.25 15.15
N ALA A 875 6.51 30.26 15.02
CA ALA A 875 6.12 28.94 14.48
C ALA A 875 5.16 28.17 15.42
N LEU A 876 5.32 28.30 16.74
CA LEU A 876 4.36 27.77 17.72
C LEU A 876 3.00 28.48 17.64
N ASN A 877 3.00 29.81 17.57
CA ASN A 877 1.78 30.62 17.43
C ASN A 877 1.02 30.35 16.13
N LEU A 878 1.72 30.06 15.02
CA LEU A 878 1.10 29.65 13.75
C LEU A 878 0.42 28.27 13.87
N LEU A 879 1.10 27.27 14.45
CA LEU A 879 0.50 25.96 14.73
C LEU A 879 -0.71 26.07 15.67
N ARG A 880 -0.61 26.94 16.69
CA ARG A 880 -1.72 27.25 17.59
C ARG A 880 -2.87 27.91 16.85
N SER A 881 -2.65 28.91 16.00
CA SER A 881 -3.74 29.57 15.26
C SER A 881 -4.50 28.59 14.36
N MET A 882 -3.80 27.68 13.67
CA MET A 882 -4.44 26.61 12.89
C MET A 882 -5.19 25.60 13.78
N ALA A 883 -4.67 25.31 14.98
CA ALA A 883 -5.32 24.44 15.97
C ALA A 883 -6.60 25.07 16.58
N ASP A 884 -6.52 26.34 16.97
CA ASP A 884 -7.63 27.12 17.54
C ASP A 884 -8.76 27.31 16.50
N ARG A 885 -8.44 27.30 15.20
CA ARG A 885 -9.39 27.21 14.05
C ARG A 885 -9.97 25.81 13.80
N GLY A 886 -9.72 24.84 14.68
CA GLY A 886 -10.30 23.49 14.63
C GLY A 886 -9.38 22.37 14.09
N ASN A 887 -8.13 22.65 13.73
CA ASN A 887 -7.21 21.60 13.26
C ASN A 887 -6.67 20.74 14.43
N SER A 888 -7.43 19.72 14.82
CA SER A 888 -7.11 18.80 15.93
C SER A 888 -5.78 18.02 15.75
N TYR A 889 -5.34 17.83 14.50
CA TYR A 889 -4.04 17.23 14.19
C TYR A 889 -2.90 18.19 14.54
N LEU A 890 -3.00 19.47 14.15
CA LEU A 890 -2.01 20.49 14.48
C LEU A 890 -2.04 20.87 15.97
N ALA A 891 -3.19 20.79 16.64
CA ALA A 891 -3.29 20.91 18.09
C ALA A 891 -2.39 19.88 18.82
N SER A 892 -2.39 18.63 18.34
CA SER A 892 -1.55 17.56 18.89
C SER A 892 -0.07 17.79 18.63
N ARG A 893 0.28 18.26 17.42
CA ARG A 893 1.65 18.64 17.04
C ARG A 893 2.17 19.85 17.84
N HIS A 894 1.31 20.82 18.15
CA HIS A 894 1.65 21.97 18.99
C HIS A 894 1.88 21.56 20.45
N SER A 895 0.96 20.79 21.05
CA SER A 895 1.08 20.28 22.43
C SER A 895 2.41 19.52 22.64
N LEU A 896 2.72 18.61 21.73
CA LEU A 896 4.00 17.88 21.67
C LEU A 896 5.24 18.78 21.67
N LEU A 897 5.22 19.91 20.95
CA LEU A 897 6.35 20.84 20.92
C LEU A 897 6.51 21.61 22.24
N LEU A 898 5.41 21.87 22.95
CA LEU A 898 5.45 22.41 24.31
C LEU A 898 5.98 21.38 25.32
N GLU A 899 5.59 20.10 25.21
CA GLU A 899 6.16 18.99 26.00
C GLU A 899 7.68 18.89 25.78
N LEU A 900 8.14 18.92 24.53
CA LEU A 900 9.56 18.88 24.17
C LEU A 900 10.33 20.10 24.70
N ARG A 901 9.74 21.30 24.61
CA ARG A 901 10.32 22.54 25.16
C ARG A 901 10.48 22.46 26.69
N ALA A 902 9.43 22.05 27.39
CA ALA A 902 9.41 21.95 28.85
C ALA A 902 10.37 20.87 29.37
N ALA A 903 10.56 19.77 28.61
CA ALA A 903 11.48 18.69 28.96
C ALA A 903 12.97 19.11 28.88
N ILE A 904 13.31 20.19 28.15
CA ILE A 904 14.71 20.60 27.92
C ILE A 904 15.08 21.93 28.61
N ASP A 905 14.12 22.83 28.87
CA ASP A 905 14.32 24.04 29.70
C ASP A 905 13.46 23.96 30.98
N PRO A 906 13.84 23.13 31.98
CA PRO A 906 13.08 22.92 33.21
C PRO A 906 13.24 24.10 34.19
N LYS A 907 12.74 25.27 33.79
CA LYS A 907 12.51 26.40 34.71
C LYS A 907 11.31 26.09 35.62
N PRO A 908 11.35 26.49 36.90
CA PRO A 908 10.23 26.27 37.81
C PRO A 908 9.03 27.09 37.34
N VAL A 909 7.92 26.40 37.04
CA VAL A 909 6.62 27.03 36.81
C VAL A 909 6.13 27.62 38.15
N PRO A 910 5.64 28.87 38.19
CA PRO A 910 4.95 29.40 39.38
C PRO A 910 3.74 28.53 39.74
N ASN A 911 3.54 28.26 41.02
CA ASN A 911 2.46 27.38 41.51
C ASN A 911 1.08 28.09 41.49
N ASP A 912 0.55 28.35 40.31
CA ASP A 912 -0.80 28.89 40.10
C ASP A 912 -1.69 27.88 39.34
N VAL A 913 -1.80 26.67 39.89
CA VAL A 913 -2.80 25.66 39.49
C VAL A 913 -3.44 25.08 40.75
N GLU A 914 -4.56 25.67 41.19
CA GLU A 914 -5.40 25.05 42.20
C GLU A 914 -6.13 23.80 41.67
N GLN A 915 -6.53 22.95 42.59
CA GLN A 915 -6.94 21.56 42.33
C GLN A 915 -8.32 21.48 41.67
N LEU A 916 -8.46 20.69 40.59
CA LEU A 916 -9.71 20.01 40.27
C LEU A 916 -9.45 18.55 39.86
N SER A 917 -10.23 17.65 40.45
CA SER A 917 -10.17 16.20 40.25
C SER A 917 -11.11 15.74 39.12
N PRO A 918 -10.87 14.57 38.49
CA PRO A 918 -11.59 14.17 37.28
C PRO A 918 -13.01 13.64 37.57
N GLY A 919 -13.96 14.01 36.71
CA GLY A 919 -15.30 13.43 36.64
C GLY A 919 -15.85 13.49 35.22
N LEU A 920 -16.40 12.37 34.72
CA LEU A 920 -17.04 12.31 33.40
C LEU A 920 -18.51 12.72 33.51
N VAL A 921 -18.94 13.67 32.66
CA VAL A 921 -20.34 13.86 32.26
C VAL A 921 -20.36 14.17 30.75
N ALA A 922 -21.42 13.74 30.06
CA ALA A 922 -21.63 14.00 28.63
C ALA A 922 -22.17 15.43 28.37
N PRO A 923 -22.07 15.98 27.15
CA PRO A 923 -22.61 17.30 26.84
C PRO A 923 -24.15 17.28 26.75
N ASP A 924 -24.80 18.25 27.41
CA ASP A 924 -26.21 18.58 27.23
C ASP A 924 -26.36 19.83 26.32
N THR A 925 -27.37 19.82 25.46
CA THR A 925 -27.64 20.92 24.51
C THR A 925 -28.21 22.18 25.18
N PRO A 926 -27.91 23.39 24.66
CA PRO A 926 -28.34 24.65 25.26
C PRO A 926 -29.86 24.90 25.13
N LYS A 927 -30.38 25.74 26.05
CA LYS A 927 -31.67 26.43 25.92
C LYS A 927 -31.49 27.92 26.21
N SER A 928 -32.31 28.75 25.59
CA SER A 928 -32.31 30.21 25.76
C SER A 928 -32.99 30.64 27.08
N ASP A 929 -32.63 31.82 27.59
CA ASP A 929 -33.53 33.00 27.64
C ASP A 929 -32.96 34.18 28.45
N GLN A 930 -32.50 35.23 27.73
CA GLN A 930 -32.51 36.68 28.11
C GLN A 930 -31.75 37.15 29.39
N PRO A 931 -31.62 38.49 29.65
CA PRO A 931 -31.71 39.67 28.78
C PRO A 931 -30.42 40.55 28.74
N VAL A 932 -30.46 41.64 27.98
CA VAL A 932 -29.36 42.61 27.74
C VAL A 932 -29.31 43.74 28.80
N SER A 933 -28.13 44.30 29.06
CA SER A 933 -27.95 45.71 29.50
C SER A 933 -26.56 46.26 29.10
N PRO A 934 -26.37 47.60 28.96
CA PRO A 934 -25.43 48.12 27.95
C PRO A 934 -24.31 49.06 28.46
N GLY A 935 -23.32 49.27 27.59
CA GLY A 935 -22.63 50.57 27.43
C GLY A 935 -21.14 50.63 27.79
N ILE A 936 -20.33 51.09 26.83
CA ILE A 936 -19.54 52.34 26.88
C ILE A 936 -18.86 52.54 25.52
N GLU A 937 -18.96 53.76 24.97
CA GLU A 937 -18.26 54.16 23.74
C GLU A 937 -16.83 54.64 24.03
N ALA A 938 -15.91 54.42 23.09
CA ALA A 938 -14.63 55.13 23.03
C ALA A 938 -14.24 55.40 21.58
N THR A 939 -14.08 56.67 21.21
CA THR A 939 -13.76 57.12 19.85
C THR A 939 -12.25 57.17 19.59
N MET A 940 -11.86 56.95 18.33
CA MET A 940 -10.48 57.13 17.84
C MET A 940 -10.43 58.23 16.76
N PRO A 941 -9.39 59.08 16.72
CA PRO A 941 -9.31 60.23 15.81
C PRO A 941 -8.59 59.93 14.48
N ASN A 942 -9.01 60.61 13.41
CA ASN A 942 -8.35 60.56 12.09
C ASN A 942 -7.07 61.44 12.04
N PRO A 943 -6.01 61.01 11.32
CA PRO A 943 -4.92 61.88 10.87
C PRO A 943 -5.27 62.65 9.57
N PRO A 944 -4.55 63.74 9.22
CA PRO A 944 -4.90 64.65 8.12
C PRO A 944 -4.20 64.33 6.76
N PRO A 945 -4.67 64.91 5.63
CA PRO A 945 -4.16 64.63 4.29
C PRO A 945 -3.12 65.64 3.73
N ILE A 946 -2.09 65.14 3.05
CA ILE A 946 -1.17 65.87 2.14
C ILE A 946 -0.82 64.85 1.03
N LEU A 947 -1.36 64.96 -0.20
CA LEU A 947 -0.94 65.78 -1.35
C LEU A 947 0.32 65.27 -2.10
N VAL A 948 0.29 65.41 -3.42
CA VAL A 948 1.13 64.71 -4.42
C VAL A 948 1.98 65.71 -5.21
N ASP A 949 3.15 65.27 -5.69
CA ASP A 949 3.88 65.87 -6.82
C ASP A 949 4.40 64.73 -7.75
N GLU A 950 4.40 64.95 -9.06
CA GLU A 950 4.68 63.94 -10.11
C GLU A 950 5.92 64.28 -10.97
N TRP A 951 6.59 63.26 -11.55
CA TRP A 951 7.23 63.23 -12.90
C TRP A 951 8.16 61.99 -13.03
N PRO A 952 8.50 61.48 -14.24
CA PRO A 952 7.81 61.43 -15.54
C PRO A 952 7.39 60.00 -15.99
N GLN A 953 6.51 59.92 -17.00
CA GLN A 953 6.32 58.72 -17.87
C GLN A 953 7.55 58.55 -18.82
N ALA A 954 7.78 57.48 -19.59
CA ALA A 954 6.93 56.51 -20.30
C ALA A 954 7.80 55.25 -20.67
N PRO A 955 7.37 54.19 -21.43
CA PRO A 955 6.21 54.08 -22.32
C PRO A 955 5.18 53.01 -21.96
N GLU A 956 4.08 53.01 -22.71
CA GLU A 956 2.87 52.22 -22.47
C GLU A 956 2.97 50.76 -22.93
N PHE A 957 2.36 49.86 -22.16
CA PHE A 957 1.83 48.59 -22.67
C PHE A 957 0.30 48.75 -22.88
N PRO A 958 -0.32 48.04 -23.84
CA PRO A 958 -1.74 48.24 -24.18
C PRO A 958 -2.67 47.96 -23.00
N SER A 959 -3.71 48.80 -22.83
CA SER A 959 -4.70 48.64 -21.76
C SER A 959 -5.58 47.42 -22.00
N LEU A 960 -6.04 46.80 -20.90
CA LEU A 960 -6.88 45.60 -20.91
C LEU A 960 -8.38 45.98 -20.75
N GLU A 961 -8.81 47.05 -21.43
CA GLU A 961 -10.16 47.62 -21.28
C GLU A 961 -11.25 46.91 -22.12
N ASP A 962 -10.86 46.13 -23.14
CA ASP A 962 -11.80 45.44 -24.06
C ASP A 962 -12.43 44.15 -23.48
N ILE A 963 -12.54 44.01 -22.14
CA ILE A 963 -13.46 43.07 -21.49
C ILE A 963 -14.19 43.74 -20.32
N SER A 964 -15.09 44.68 -20.63
CA SER A 964 -16.06 45.20 -19.68
C SER A 964 -17.14 44.16 -19.35
N PHE A 965 -16.93 43.34 -18.32
CA PHE A 965 -18.01 42.54 -17.76
C PHE A 965 -19.00 43.44 -17.01
N GLN A 966 -20.05 43.89 -17.70
CA GLN A 966 -21.22 44.45 -17.04
C GLN A 966 -21.95 43.35 -16.26
N ILE A 967 -21.74 43.35 -14.94
CA ILE A 967 -22.56 42.66 -13.96
C ILE A 967 -22.86 43.71 -12.89
N ASP A 968 -24.12 44.10 -12.74
CA ASP A 968 -24.55 44.93 -11.61
C ASP A 968 -24.37 44.12 -10.32
N ILE A 969 -23.62 44.66 -9.36
CA ILE A 969 -23.22 43.96 -8.12
C ILE A 969 -24.09 44.37 -6.92
N ASP A 970 -24.91 45.43 -7.06
CA ASP A 970 -25.74 45.95 -5.96
C ASP A 970 -27.09 45.21 -5.74
N ASP A 971 -27.54 44.37 -6.69
CA ASP A 971 -28.83 43.64 -6.62
C ASP A 971 -28.66 42.13 -6.36
N ASP A 972 -28.39 41.76 -5.10
CA ASP A 972 -29.21 40.81 -4.29
C ASP A 972 -28.41 40.16 -3.13
N PRO A 973 -28.42 40.74 -1.92
CA PRO A 973 -27.85 40.13 -0.72
C PRO A 973 -28.46 38.77 -0.34
N ALA A 974 -29.71 38.47 -0.73
CA ALA A 974 -30.38 37.22 -0.38
C ALA A 974 -29.76 36.00 -1.09
N LEU A 975 -29.01 36.20 -2.18
CA LEU A 975 -28.26 35.14 -2.86
C LEU A 975 -27.13 34.58 -1.98
N TRP A 976 -26.57 35.40 -1.08
CA TRP A 976 -25.61 34.97 -0.06
C TRP A 976 -26.32 34.36 1.15
N GLU A 977 -27.38 34.99 1.68
CA GLU A 977 -28.16 34.40 2.79
C GLU A 977 -28.70 33.00 2.44
N GLY A 978 -29.18 32.79 1.21
CA GLY A 978 -29.70 31.50 0.74
C GLY A 978 -28.63 30.40 0.64
N ALA A 979 -27.37 30.76 0.44
CA ALA A 979 -26.24 29.83 0.42
C ALA A 979 -25.69 29.56 1.84
N LEU A 980 -25.56 30.60 2.66
CA LEU A 980 -25.07 30.52 4.04
C LEU A 980 -26.05 29.75 4.95
N ASN A 981 -27.37 29.96 4.82
CA ASN A 981 -28.38 29.19 5.56
C ASN A 981 -28.44 27.68 5.21
N GLN A 982 -27.64 27.20 4.24
CA GLN A 982 -27.50 25.78 3.92
C GLN A 982 -26.12 25.20 4.30
N ILE A 983 -25.19 26.04 4.73
CA ILE A 983 -23.79 25.69 5.01
C ILE A 983 -23.37 26.46 6.27
N ASP A 984 -23.49 25.81 7.43
CA ASP A 984 -23.27 26.35 8.78
C ASP A 984 -21.76 26.61 9.03
N ILE A 985 -21.21 27.61 8.31
CA ILE A 985 -19.78 27.90 8.15
C ILE A 985 -19.54 29.39 7.96
N ASP A 986 -18.59 29.93 8.71
CA ASP A 986 -18.02 31.26 8.49
C ASP A 986 -17.03 31.25 7.29
N MET A 987 -17.33 31.99 6.23
CA MET A 987 -16.57 32.03 4.98
C MET A 987 -15.95 33.41 4.73
N ASP A 988 -14.66 33.44 4.44
CA ASP A 988 -13.90 34.66 4.17
C ASP A 988 -14.14 35.13 2.72
N THR A 989 -15.21 35.92 2.52
CA THR A 989 -15.60 36.44 1.20
C THR A 989 -14.55 37.38 0.61
N ASP A 990 -13.94 38.21 1.44
CA ASP A 990 -12.95 39.19 1.03
C ASP A 990 -11.67 38.50 0.53
N TRP A 991 -11.28 37.39 1.18
CA TRP A 991 -10.19 36.55 0.69
C TRP A 991 -10.52 35.87 -0.65
N ILE A 992 -11.74 35.36 -0.83
CA ILE A 992 -12.17 34.76 -2.10
C ILE A 992 -12.10 35.79 -3.23
N GLU A 993 -12.58 37.02 -3.01
CA GLU A 993 -12.49 38.06 -4.04
C GLU A 993 -11.05 38.49 -4.32
N ASN A 994 -10.22 38.70 -3.30
CA ASN A 994 -8.81 39.04 -3.51
C ASN A 994 -8.00 37.92 -4.19
N THR A 995 -8.43 36.66 -4.04
CA THR A 995 -7.82 35.49 -4.70
C THR A 995 -8.35 35.25 -6.12
N LEU A 996 -9.50 35.83 -6.49
CA LEU A 996 -10.04 35.83 -7.85
C LEU A 996 -9.64 37.07 -8.67
N ARG A 997 -9.13 38.12 -8.01
CA ARG A 997 -8.64 39.37 -8.62
C ARG A 997 -7.12 39.41 -8.84
N ARG A 998 -6.38 38.39 -8.39
CA ARG A 998 -4.91 38.23 -8.51
C ARG A 998 -4.55 37.07 -9.42
#